data_AF-A0A421JW65-F1
#
_entry.id   AF-A0A421JW65-F1
#
_cell.length_a   1.000
_cell.length_b   1.000
_cell.length_c   1.000
_cell.angle_alpha   90.00
_cell.angle_beta   90.00
_cell.angle_gamma   90.00
#
_symmetry.space_group_name_H-M   'P 1'
#
loop_
_entity.id
_entity.type
_entity.pdbx_description
1 polymer ?
#
loop_
_entity_poly.entity_id
_entity_poly.type
_entity_poly.pdbx_seq_one_letter_code
_entity_poly.pdbx_strand_id
1 'polypeptide(L)'
;MSLTLTHESKTHPENFRAPFAVTSQVLGNKAKPHNDDLPILETSSKVLIIGAGFGGMTALIKTMEKLHEQDVTVFERLDNFGGTWYANTYPGVASDIPALWYSFSFALNRNWSHVQPPGYEIEEYILDVAKKYNLRQKTRFRTSVEKLQYDEESATWKVFARDLSSGQRVIHTANIVLSCQGALVVPNQLNAPGLQDFKGTYLHSAIWDHSVSFKDKNVVVVGNGCSAVQLIPKLLSEQYGVKSLNQVVKSKHYIAPPLPTVLFYLYKLLAFSRIGLLLLRWFVVLVAESRFPMFKGDGFFSRLLRYFNRGTAINYMKTAPKKYHDKLVPSFKIGCKRVIFDNRYIPSMHDARFDLRDEGISKVVEDGIILNNGDHIKADIIVACTGYNVNQQFLSNYEVIGRNKTNVQELWAKEGITAYRTLLVKDCPNFYLINGPNISTGHSSVVMALEHALNYYVKTAKPVIEGKKKSFVIKKEAYYGWFDSIQTELKKSVFGSAFGGCVSWYSQSTFNASTYPWSQFNFWWVTKFPNYRDIIYEDSDKKDDHIFEYFALSVTPTPSIVPIVTITRLTRFNRTFVSPIVKNLSVRMTSTAAASSFSREKLEQALKRRFFYAPAFEIYGGIAGLFDFGPPGCAFQNNVVDVWRKHFILEEDMLEVEATMLTPHEVLKTSGHVDRFSDWMLRDLKTGEIFRADHLVEEVLESRLKGDLAARGLEHNKEESEDKKKRKKKVKEIKLEKLDDAVVEEYEHVLAQIDGYSGPQLGQLIEKYNITNPATGGKLEPPVEFNLMFDTLIGPSGTLKGYLRPETAQGQFLNFSRLLDFNNDRMPFASATIGKSFRNEIAPRAGLLRVREFLMAEIEHYVDPNDKSHARFQEVKDIKLRFWPKGIQESGSTEIVEQNIGEAVASGMVDNETLGYFIARIYLFLVKIGINPERMRLRQHMSNEMAHYASDCWDTEIETSYGWIECVGCADRSAYDLTVHSARTNTKLVVRQTLDEPITVEKLEIEIAKKQFGPRFRKDAATVEKFLLSQTECELEELDKELKANGKIVVKIPTIEAPVELGPDLIKIDKVTRTEHVREYTPNVIEPSFGIGRIVYAALEHAFWTRPEDDDRAVLSLPPIVAPTKVLVVPLSNSAELLPIVTKVSDYLRKQHIPFKVDNSSASIGKRYARNDELGTPFGITVDFDSLKDESVTLRDRDSTKQLRGSFHEIIKAVREMSYHHASWDEATTNLSVFEGQSQSEA
;
A
#
# COMPACT_ATOMS: atom_id res chain seq x y z
N MET A 1 -5.85 4.45 -9.86
CA MET A 1 -6.35 3.33 -10.69
C MET A 1 -7.88 3.33 -10.73
N SER A 2 -8.46 3.16 -11.91
CA SER A 2 -9.90 2.90 -12.13
C SER A 2 -10.16 1.39 -12.27
N LEU A 3 -11.37 0.95 -11.95
CA LEU A 3 -11.81 -0.46 -11.98
C LEU A 3 -12.36 -0.86 -13.35
N THR A 4 -12.46 -2.16 -13.59
CA THR A 4 -13.07 -2.76 -14.79
C THR A 4 -13.79 -4.02 -14.34
N LEU A 5 -15.11 -4.05 -14.50
CA LEU A 5 -15.96 -5.17 -14.09
C LEU A 5 -15.80 -6.34 -15.07
N THR A 6 -15.90 -7.55 -14.55
CA THR A 6 -15.96 -8.78 -15.34
C THR A 6 -17.32 -8.98 -16.00
N HIS A 7 -18.38 -8.38 -15.41
CA HIS A 7 -19.79 -8.59 -15.76
C HIS A 7 -20.29 -10.02 -15.49
N GLU A 8 -19.57 -10.79 -14.68
CA GLU A 8 -20.00 -12.12 -14.23
C GLU A 8 -21.34 -12.05 -13.48
N SER A 9 -21.59 -10.96 -12.77
CA SER A 9 -22.86 -10.70 -12.05
C SER A 9 -24.11 -10.68 -12.95
N LYS A 10 -23.93 -10.54 -14.27
CA LYS A 10 -25.00 -10.66 -15.25
C LYS A 10 -25.35 -12.11 -15.57
N THR A 11 -24.36 -13.00 -15.65
CA THR A 11 -24.52 -14.41 -16.04
C THR A 11 -24.70 -15.32 -14.82
N HIS A 12 -24.05 -15.00 -13.71
CA HIS A 12 -24.05 -15.73 -12.44
C HIS A 12 -24.48 -14.83 -11.27
N PRO A 13 -25.69 -14.25 -11.29
CA PRO A 13 -26.15 -13.32 -10.26
C PRO A 13 -26.20 -13.93 -8.86
N GLU A 14 -26.30 -15.25 -8.73
CA GLU A 14 -26.26 -16.01 -7.48
C GLU A 14 -24.96 -15.82 -6.68
N ASN A 15 -23.84 -15.55 -7.36
CA ASN A 15 -22.54 -15.33 -6.72
C ASN A 15 -22.43 -13.95 -6.05
N PHE A 16 -23.30 -13.01 -6.42
CA PHE A 16 -23.20 -11.60 -6.04
C PHE A 16 -24.37 -11.11 -5.17
N ARG A 17 -25.51 -11.81 -5.21
CA ARG A 17 -26.75 -11.41 -4.55
C ARG A 17 -26.94 -12.08 -3.19
N ALA A 18 -27.56 -11.35 -2.25
CA ALA A 18 -27.88 -11.92 -0.96
C ALA A 18 -28.92 -13.05 -1.08
N PRO A 19 -28.70 -14.20 -0.42
CA PRO A 19 -29.71 -15.26 -0.35
C PRO A 19 -30.99 -14.79 0.32
N PHE A 20 -32.14 -15.29 -0.14
CA PHE A 20 -33.46 -14.98 0.45
C PHE A 20 -33.51 -15.26 1.96
N ALA A 21 -32.92 -16.36 2.42
CA ALA A 21 -32.89 -16.70 3.84
C ALA A 21 -32.18 -15.63 4.69
N VAL A 22 -31.09 -15.06 4.18
CA VAL A 22 -30.30 -14.02 4.84
C VAL A 22 -31.06 -12.70 4.87
N THR A 23 -31.61 -12.26 3.74
CA THR A 23 -32.40 -11.02 3.67
C THR A 23 -33.68 -11.12 4.48
N SER A 24 -34.36 -12.27 4.47
CA SER A 24 -35.56 -12.54 5.27
C SER A 24 -35.28 -12.50 6.78
N GLN A 25 -34.12 -12.99 7.23
CA GLN A 25 -33.75 -12.92 8.65
C GLN A 25 -33.39 -11.50 9.10
N VAL A 26 -32.80 -10.68 8.22
CA VAL A 26 -32.32 -9.33 8.57
C VAL A 26 -33.36 -8.24 8.37
N LEU A 27 -34.16 -8.32 7.30
CA LEU A 27 -35.15 -7.32 6.90
C LEU A 27 -36.60 -7.77 7.12
N GLY A 28 -36.83 -9.07 7.28
CA GLY A 28 -38.16 -9.62 7.56
C GLY A 28 -38.54 -9.55 9.02
N ASN A 29 -39.75 -9.99 9.32
CA ASN A 29 -40.32 -9.95 10.68
C ASN A 29 -39.90 -11.15 11.54
N LYS A 30 -38.85 -11.89 11.16
CA LYS A 30 -38.38 -13.05 11.93
C LYS A 30 -37.69 -12.58 13.21
N ALA A 31 -37.93 -13.30 14.32
CA ALA A 31 -37.19 -13.07 15.55
C ALA A 31 -35.69 -13.30 15.32
N LYS A 32 -34.85 -12.44 15.89
CA LYS A 32 -33.39 -12.64 15.88
C LYS A 32 -33.08 -13.89 16.72
N PRO A 33 -32.09 -14.71 16.33
CA PRO A 33 -31.72 -15.87 17.12
C PRO A 33 -31.09 -15.42 18.45
N HIS A 34 -31.50 -16.04 19.56
CA HIS A 34 -30.94 -15.82 20.89
C HIS A 34 -30.39 -17.14 21.41
N ASN A 35 -29.10 -17.13 21.77
CA ASN A 35 -28.48 -18.24 22.47
C ASN A 35 -27.66 -17.66 23.62
N ASP A 36 -28.30 -17.60 24.80
CA ASP A 36 -27.68 -17.00 25.98
C ASP A 36 -26.80 -18.00 26.76
N ASP A 37 -26.81 -19.29 26.36
CA ASP A 37 -25.97 -20.36 26.91
C ASP A 37 -24.51 -20.28 26.41
N LEU A 38 -24.26 -19.60 25.29
CA LEU A 38 -22.91 -19.37 24.78
C LEU A 38 -22.19 -18.25 25.56
N PRO A 39 -20.86 -18.37 25.78
CA PRO A 39 -20.11 -17.35 26.48
C PRO A 39 -20.13 -16.01 25.72
N ILE A 40 -20.09 -14.91 26.47
CA ILE A 40 -20.04 -13.56 25.89
C ILE A 40 -18.67 -13.35 25.25
N LEU A 41 -18.66 -12.89 24.00
CA LEU A 41 -17.44 -12.60 23.25
C LEU A 41 -17.08 -11.13 23.44
N GLU A 42 -16.01 -10.86 24.20
CA GLU A 42 -15.52 -9.51 24.45
C GLU A 42 -14.44 -9.11 23.43
N THR A 43 -14.59 -7.93 22.83
CA THR A 43 -13.66 -7.40 21.82
C THR A 43 -13.49 -5.88 21.98
N SER A 44 -12.48 -5.30 21.35
CA SER A 44 -12.31 -3.84 21.35
C SER A 44 -11.71 -3.36 20.03
N SER A 45 -11.94 -2.09 19.71
CA SER A 45 -11.22 -1.38 18.64
C SER A 45 -11.29 0.12 18.87
N LYS A 46 -10.33 0.88 18.38
CA LYS A 46 -10.37 2.34 18.47
C LYS A 46 -11.54 2.94 17.71
N VAL A 47 -11.87 2.37 16.55
CA VAL A 47 -12.98 2.80 15.70
C VAL A 47 -13.90 1.64 15.38
N LEU A 48 -15.16 1.72 15.82
CA LEU A 48 -16.21 0.80 15.37
C LEU A 48 -17.05 1.46 14.27
N ILE A 49 -17.30 0.71 13.20
CA ILE A 49 -18.19 1.07 12.10
C ILE A 49 -19.36 0.09 12.06
N ILE A 50 -20.59 0.61 11.99
CA ILE A 50 -21.82 -0.22 11.97
C ILE A 50 -22.42 -0.17 10.57
N GLY A 51 -22.33 -1.26 9.82
CA GLY A 51 -22.80 -1.41 8.44
C GLY A 51 -21.69 -1.30 7.41
N ALA A 52 -21.75 -2.13 6.38
CA ALA A 52 -20.73 -2.33 5.34
C ALA A 52 -21.26 -2.02 3.91
N GLY A 53 -22.16 -1.03 3.81
CA GLY A 53 -22.54 -0.41 2.53
C GLY A 53 -21.56 0.69 2.10
N PHE A 54 -21.94 1.51 1.11
CA PHE A 54 -21.12 2.64 0.61
C PHE A 54 -20.53 3.51 1.73
N GLY A 55 -21.33 3.86 2.73
CA GLY A 55 -20.90 4.69 3.87
C GLY A 55 -19.85 3.99 4.73
N GLY A 56 -20.10 2.76 5.13
CA GLY A 56 -19.20 1.98 5.99
C GLY A 56 -17.89 1.61 5.31
N MET A 57 -17.94 1.21 4.04
CA MET A 57 -16.73 0.95 3.26
C MET A 57 -15.88 2.21 3.09
N THR A 58 -16.50 3.35 2.77
CA THR A 58 -15.76 4.61 2.67
C THR A 58 -15.20 5.04 4.02
N ALA A 59 -15.95 4.83 5.10
CA ALA A 59 -15.50 5.12 6.46
C ALA A 59 -14.25 4.31 6.78
N LEU A 60 -14.29 2.99 6.58
CA LEU A 60 -13.18 2.08 6.80
C LEU A 60 -11.95 2.48 5.96
N ILE A 61 -12.13 2.69 4.66
CA ILE A 61 -11.04 3.12 3.75
C ILE A 61 -10.45 4.46 4.22
N LYS A 62 -11.27 5.46 4.56
CA LYS A 62 -10.76 6.77 5.00
C LYS A 62 -10.09 6.72 6.37
N THR A 63 -10.57 5.90 7.29
CA THR A 63 -9.90 5.68 8.58
C THR A 63 -8.51 5.09 8.36
N MET A 64 -8.39 4.05 7.53
CA MET A 64 -7.09 3.43 7.23
C MET A 64 -6.16 4.34 6.42
N GLU A 65 -6.65 5.03 5.38
CA GLU A 65 -5.81 5.80 4.45
C GLU A 65 -5.56 7.26 4.86
N LYS A 66 -6.51 7.90 5.57
CA LYS A 66 -6.43 9.34 5.91
C LYS A 66 -6.17 9.61 7.38
N LEU A 67 -6.59 8.70 8.26
CA LEU A 67 -6.27 8.78 9.69
C LEU A 67 -5.11 7.85 10.06
N HIS A 68 -4.66 6.99 9.14
CA HIS A 68 -3.60 6.01 9.35
C HIS A 68 -3.88 5.07 10.54
N GLU A 69 -5.16 4.82 10.83
CA GLU A 69 -5.60 3.99 11.93
C GLU A 69 -6.02 2.61 11.41
N GLN A 70 -5.39 1.57 11.96
CA GLN A 70 -5.61 0.17 11.58
C GLN A 70 -6.46 -0.58 12.60
N ASP A 71 -6.60 -0.05 13.82
CA ASP A 71 -7.48 -0.59 14.86
C ASP A 71 -8.94 -0.14 14.64
N VAL A 72 -9.55 -0.75 13.61
CA VAL A 72 -10.91 -0.47 13.16
C VAL A 72 -11.65 -1.77 12.91
N THR A 73 -12.88 -1.87 13.41
CA THR A 73 -13.77 -3.03 13.21
C THR A 73 -15.08 -2.58 12.56
N VAL A 74 -15.59 -3.38 11.62
CA VAL A 74 -16.93 -3.19 11.01
C VAL A 74 -17.86 -4.30 11.46
N PHE A 75 -19.06 -3.96 11.93
CA PHE A 75 -20.15 -4.92 12.15
C PHE A 75 -21.19 -4.83 11.04
N GLU A 76 -21.41 -5.91 10.30
CA GLU A 76 -22.40 -6.02 9.22
C GLU A 76 -23.40 -7.12 9.52
N ARG A 77 -24.70 -6.87 9.31
CA ARG A 77 -25.78 -7.84 9.58
C ARG A 77 -25.88 -8.91 8.49
N LEU A 78 -25.62 -8.54 7.24
CA LEU A 78 -25.58 -9.44 6.11
C LEU A 78 -24.28 -10.25 6.13
N ASP A 79 -24.17 -11.22 5.23
CA ASP A 79 -22.99 -12.08 5.05
C ASP A 79 -21.95 -11.51 4.06
N ASN A 80 -22.21 -10.35 3.46
CA ASN A 80 -21.31 -9.71 2.52
C ASN A 80 -21.42 -8.17 2.51
N PHE A 81 -20.50 -7.50 1.80
CA PHE A 81 -20.52 -6.06 1.56
C PHE A 81 -21.65 -5.67 0.59
N GLY A 82 -22.09 -4.41 0.68
CA GLY A 82 -22.95 -3.79 -0.33
C GLY A 82 -24.22 -3.16 0.22
N GLY A 83 -24.58 -3.44 1.46
CA GLY A 83 -25.72 -2.83 2.15
C GLY A 83 -27.01 -2.96 1.35
N THR A 84 -27.63 -1.83 0.99
CA THR A 84 -28.89 -1.83 0.23
C THR A 84 -28.80 -2.55 -1.12
N TRP A 85 -27.64 -2.50 -1.79
CA TRP A 85 -27.47 -3.13 -3.10
C TRP A 85 -27.36 -4.64 -2.99
N TYR A 86 -26.66 -5.12 -1.97
CA TYR A 86 -26.60 -6.56 -1.69
C TYR A 86 -27.96 -7.09 -1.20
N ALA A 87 -28.70 -6.31 -0.39
CA ALA A 87 -29.98 -6.74 0.18
C ALA A 87 -31.17 -6.73 -0.80
N ASN A 88 -31.20 -5.80 -1.76
CA ASN A 88 -32.34 -5.63 -2.67
C ASN A 88 -32.08 -6.34 -4.00
N THR A 89 -32.64 -7.54 -4.15
CA THR A 89 -32.32 -8.41 -5.29
C THR A 89 -33.48 -8.55 -6.29
N TYR A 90 -34.54 -7.74 -6.18
CA TYR A 90 -35.70 -7.84 -7.07
C TYR A 90 -35.36 -7.53 -8.54
N PRO A 91 -36.08 -8.13 -9.51
CA PRO A 91 -35.80 -7.94 -10.93
C PRO A 91 -35.93 -6.48 -11.36
N GLY A 92 -34.92 -5.99 -12.06
CA GLY A 92 -34.90 -4.62 -12.60
C GLY A 92 -34.35 -3.55 -11.67
N VAL A 93 -33.96 -3.91 -10.44
CA VAL A 93 -33.27 -3.01 -9.51
C VAL A 93 -32.09 -2.32 -10.20
N ALA A 94 -32.04 -0.99 -10.13
CA ALA A 94 -31.03 -0.17 -10.79
C ALA A 94 -30.89 1.19 -10.10
N SER A 95 -29.75 1.86 -10.31
CA SER A 95 -29.59 3.25 -9.86
C SER A 95 -30.18 4.22 -10.88
N ASP A 96 -30.88 5.24 -10.38
CA ASP A 96 -31.40 6.34 -11.18
C ASP A 96 -30.37 7.47 -11.39
N ILE A 97 -29.26 7.44 -10.65
CA ILE A 97 -28.13 8.35 -10.78
C ILE A 97 -27.12 7.74 -11.78
N PRO A 98 -26.52 8.56 -12.68
CA PRO A 98 -25.47 8.10 -13.57
C PRO A 98 -24.37 7.29 -12.85
N ALA A 99 -23.99 6.13 -13.38
CA ALA A 99 -23.06 5.18 -12.75
C ALA A 99 -21.73 5.83 -12.34
N LEU A 100 -21.23 6.71 -13.20
CA LEU A 100 -20.00 7.44 -13.01
C LEU A 100 -20.05 8.47 -11.86
N TRP A 101 -21.25 8.87 -11.44
CA TRP A 101 -21.49 9.68 -10.23
C TRP A 101 -21.93 8.83 -9.04
N TYR A 102 -22.63 7.73 -9.29
CA TYR A 102 -23.05 6.74 -8.29
C TYR A 102 -21.97 5.67 -8.05
N SER A 103 -20.75 6.13 -7.81
CA SER A 103 -19.55 5.32 -7.52
C SER A 103 -18.59 6.15 -6.68
N PHE A 104 -17.60 5.48 -6.06
CA PHE A 104 -16.59 6.16 -5.25
C PHE A 104 -15.71 7.05 -6.13
N SER A 105 -15.50 8.30 -5.72
CA SER A 105 -14.68 9.26 -6.48
C SER A 105 -13.23 8.80 -6.65
N PHE A 106 -12.74 7.97 -5.73
CA PHE A 106 -11.40 7.40 -5.74
C PHE A 106 -11.31 6.03 -6.44
N ALA A 107 -12.43 5.39 -6.80
CA ALA A 107 -12.47 4.07 -7.44
C ALA A 107 -13.46 4.02 -8.62
N LEU A 108 -13.33 4.92 -9.60
CA LEU A 108 -14.21 4.97 -10.78
C LEU A 108 -14.09 3.70 -11.65
N ASN A 109 -15.20 3.26 -12.25
CA ASN A 109 -15.24 2.10 -13.17
C ASN A 109 -15.24 2.52 -14.66
N ARG A 110 -14.50 1.77 -15.49
CA ARG A 110 -14.27 2.04 -16.93
C ARG A 110 -15.28 1.41 -17.89
N ASN A 111 -16.04 0.41 -17.46
CA ASN A 111 -16.88 -0.37 -18.37
C ASN A 111 -18.31 -0.64 -17.86
N TRP A 112 -18.96 0.32 -17.21
CA TRP A 112 -20.40 0.25 -16.92
C TRP A 112 -21.18 -0.04 -18.21
N SER A 113 -22.15 -0.96 -18.17
CA SER A 113 -22.92 -1.31 -19.36
C SER A 113 -24.00 -0.28 -19.73
N HIS A 114 -24.41 0.53 -18.75
CA HIS A 114 -25.48 1.51 -18.86
C HIS A 114 -25.16 2.80 -18.08
N VAL A 115 -25.74 3.92 -18.52
CA VAL A 115 -25.69 5.18 -17.76
C VAL A 115 -26.34 5.01 -16.40
N GLN A 116 -27.52 4.36 -16.37
CA GLN A 116 -28.20 3.92 -15.15
C GLN A 116 -27.75 2.48 -14.88
N PRO A 117 -26.79 2.25 -13.98
CA PRO A 117 -26.20 0.94 -13.82
C PRO A 117 -27.23 -0.01 -13.18
N PRO A 118 -27.33 -1.25 -13.69
CA PRO A 118 -28.17 -2.26 -13.07
C PRO A 118 -27.59 -2.67 -11.71
N GLY A 119 -28.45 -3.13 -10.79
CA GLY A 119 -28.04 -3.46 -9.42
C GLY A 119 -26.94 -4.52 -9.35
N TYR A 120 -26.98 -5.53 -10.23
CA TYR A 120 -25.96 -6.59 -10.27
C TYR A 120 -24.55 -6.05 -10.57
N GLU A 121 -24.42 -5.06 -11.46
CA GLU A 121 -23.11 -4.42 -11.71
C GLU A 121 -22.66 -3.56 -10.52
N ILE A 122 -23.60 -2.95 -9.80
CA ILE A 122 -23.26 -2.19 -8.59
C ILE A 122 -22.78 -3.12 -7.49
N GLU A 123 -23.41 -4.29 -7.31
CA GLU A 123 -22.98 -5.32 -6.37
C GLU A 123 -21.56 -5.80 -6.70
N GLU A 124 -21.30 -6.19 -7.96
CA GLU A 124 -19.97 -6.59 -8.42
C GLU A 124 -18.93 -5.48 -8.17
N TYR A 125 -19.27 -4.24 -8.54
CA TYR A 125 -18.42 -3.07 -8.30
C TYR A 125 -18.08 -2.88 -6.81
N ILE A 126 -19.04 -3.04 -5.91
CA ILE A 126 -18.83 -2.92 -4.46
C ILE A 126 -17.90 -4.04 -3.99
N LEU A 127 -18.11 -5.28 -4.40
CA LEU A 127 -17.27 -6.40 -4.00
C LEU A 127 -15.83 -6.26 -4.53
N ASP A 128 -15.65 -5.77 -5.76
CA ASP A 128 -14.35 -5.46 -6.34
C ASP A 128 -13.62 -4.35 -5.55
N VAL A 129 -14.35 -3.32 -5.11
CA VAL A 129 -13.76 -2.30 -4.22
C VAL A 129 -13.39 -2.91 -2.87
N ALA A 130 -14.26 -3.72 -2.27
CA ALA A 130 -13.98 -4.37 -0.99
C ALA A 130 -12.73 -5.27 -1.05
N LYS A 131 -12.59 -6.02 -2.15
CA LYS A 131 -11.42 -6.85 -2.44
C LYS A 131 -10.17 -6.01 -2.66
N LYS A 132 -10.26 -4.95 -3.47
CA LYS A 132 -9.13 -4.05 -3.77
C LYS A 132 -8.52 -3.42 -2.52
N TYR A 133 -9.33 -3.05 -1.53
CA TYR A 133 -8.88 -2.45 -0.28
C TYR A 133 -8.79 -3.44 0.88
N ASN A 134 -8.89 -4.75 0.63
CA ASN A 134 -8.79 -5.81 1.64
C ASN A 134 -9.73 -5.63 2.86
N LEU A 135 -10.93 -5.09 2.64
CA LEU A 135 -11.83 -4.67 3.74
C LEU A 135 -12.39 -5.85 4.55
N ARG A 136 -12.40 -7.06 3.97
CA ARG A 136 -13.02 -8.24 4.57
C ARG A 136 -12.39 -8.62 5.92
N GLN A 137 -11.07 -8.42 6.07
CA GLN A 137 -10.33 -8.77 7.29
C GLN A 137 -10.70 -7.89 8.50
N LYS A 138 -11.24 -6.69 8.25
CA LYS A 138 -11.68 -5.73 9.27
C LYS A 138 -13.19 -5.80 9.53
N THR A 139 -13.90 -6.73 8.88
CA THR A 139 -15.37 -6.79 8.90
C THR A 139 -15.85 -8.09 9.52
N ARG A 140 -16.62 -7.98 10.60
CA ARG A 140 -17.38 -9.07 11.19
C ARG A 140 -18.79 -9.06 10.60
N PHE A 141 -19.03 -10.00 9.69
CA PHE A 141 -20.36 -10.23 9.13
C PHE A 141 -21.30 -10.87 10.13
N ARG A 142 -22.58 -10.97 9.75
CA ARG A 142 -23.62 -11.64 10.55
C ARG A 142 -23.68 -11.12 11.97
N THR A 143 -23.40 -9.84 12.20
CA THR A 143 -23.34 -9.21 13.52
C THR A 143 -24.32 -8.04 13.59
N SER A 144 -25.36 -8.17 14.41
CA SER A 144 -26.34 -7.10 14.65
C SER A 144 -26.03 -6.38 15.95
N VAL A 145 -25.83 -5.07 15.89
CA VAL A 145 -25.84 -4.22 17.08
C VAL A 145 -27.26 -4.16 17.66
N GLU A 146 -27.36 -4.18 18.98
CA GLU A 146 -28.61 -4.11 19.76
C GLU A 146 -28.64 -2.83 20.62
N LYS A 147 -27.49 -2.43 21.18
CA LYS A 147 -27.37 -1.26 22.05
C LYS A 147 -25.97 -0.65 22.03
N LEU A 148 -25.90 0.68 22.08
CA LEU A 148 -24.70 1.48 22.30
C LEU A 148 -24.85 2.23 23.63
N GLN A 149 -23.85 2.19 24.48
CA GLN A 149 -23.84 2.91 25.74
C GLN A 149 -22.49 3.60 25.95
N TYR A 150 -22.50 4.91 26.08
CA TYR A 150 -21.30 5.68 26.38
C TYR A 150 -20.94 5.57 27.86
N ASP A 151 -19.67 5.33 28.13
CA ASP A 151 -19.08 5.30 29.45
C ASP A 151 -18.21 6.54 29.65
N GLU A 152 -18.60 7.39 30.60
CA GLU A 152 -17.93 8.65 30.92
C GLU A 152 -16.58 8.44 31.61
N GLU A 153 -16.42 7.35 32.38
CA GLU A 153 -15.19 7.09 33.13
C GLU A 153 -14.07 6.67 32.19
N SER A 154 -14.36 5.75 31.27
CA SER A 154 -13.40 5.27 30.27
C SER A 154 -13.32 6.14 29.01
N ALA A 155 -14.27 7.07 28.80
CA ALA A 155 -14.44 7.84 27.56
C ALA A 155 -14.57 6.94 26.31
N THR A 156 -15.29 5.82 26.44
CA THR A 156 -15.51 4.85 25.36
C THR A 156 -16.98 4.45 25.23
N TRP A 157 -17.33 3.87 24.10
CA TRP A 157 -18.62 3.25 23.84
C TRP A 157 -18.56 1.75 24.12
N LYS A 158 -19.44 1.28 24.99
CA LYS A 158 -19.77 -0.13 25.14
C LYS A 158 -20.89 -0.50 24.17
N VAL A 159 -20.62 -1.48 23.33
CA VAL A 159 -21.48 -1.90 22.22
C VAL A 159 -21.93 -3.33 22.44
N PHE A 160 -23.24 -3.51 22.55
CA PHE A 160 -23.88 -4.81 22.69
C PHE A 160 -24.36 -5.24 21.31
N ALA A 161 -23.83 -6.36 20.84
CA ALA A 161 -24.15 -6.93 19.55
C ALA A 161 -24.41 -8.43 19.68
N ARG A 162 -24.96 -9.01 18.60
CA ARG A 162 -25.29 -10.42 18.53
C ARG A 162 -24.88 -11.01 17.19
N ASP A 163 -24.28 -12.17 17.25
CA ASP A 163 -24.00 -12.99 16.08
C ASP A 163 -25.30 -13.65 15.60
N LEU A 164 -25.73 -13.32 14.38
CA LEU A 164 -26.98 -13.77 13.77
C LEU A 164 -26.91 -15.21 13.26
N SER A 165 -25.73 -15.84 13.27
CA SER A 165 -25.56 -17.23 12.87
C SER A 165 -25.66 -18.15 14.08
N SER A 166 -25.03 -17.79 15.20
CA SER A 166 -25.00 -18.59 16.42
C SER A 166 -25.97 -18.15 17.53
N GLY A 167 -26.45 -16.90 17.49
CA GLY A 167 -27.19 -16.27 18.58
C GLY A 167 -26.30 -15.75 19.73
N GLN A 168 -24.98 -15.91 19.63
CA GLN A 168 -23.99 -15.55 20.65
C GLN A 168 -23.92 -14.03 20.89
N ARG A 169 -23.81 -13.65 22.17
CA ARG A 169 -23.63 -12.26 22.60
C ARG A 169 -22.20 -11.77 22.36
N VAL A 170 -22.07 -10.57 21.85
CA VAL A 170 -20.80 -9.86 21.63
C VAL A 170 -20.85 -8.54 22.38
N ILE A 171 -19.85 -8.29 23.23
CA ILE A 171 -19.63 -6.98 23.85
C ILE A 171 -18.37 -6.39 23.23
N HIS A 172 -18.48 -5.20 22.65
CA HIS A 172 -17.38 -4.52 21.99
C HIS A 172 -17.15 -3.14 22.59
N THR A 173 -15.92 -2.78 22.88
CA THR A 173 -15.57 -1.44 23.40
C THR A 173 -14.88 -0.62 22.31
N ALA A 174 -15.30 0.64 22.09
CA ALA A 174 -14.67 1.52 21.11
C ALA A 174 -14.60 3.00 21.48
N ASN A 175 -13.52 3.70 21.13
CA ASN A 175 -13.38 5.14 21.39
C ASN A 175 -14.32 5.97 20.50
N ILE A 176 -14.43 5.59 19.22
CA ILE A 176 -15.26 6.29 18.22
C ILE A 176 -16.19 5.28 17.57
N VAL A 177 -17.46 5.66 17.40
CA VAL A 177 -18.46 4.83 16.72
C VAL A 177 -19.06 5.59 15.54
N LEU A 178 -19.02 4.97 14.36
CA LEU A 178 -19.66 5.45 13.14
C LEU A 178 -20.84 4.54 12.81
N SER A 179 -22.06 5.05 12.95
CA SER A 179 -23.25 4.42 12.40
C SER A 179 -23.32 4.66 10.89
N CYS A 180 -23.18 3.60 10.11
CA CYS A 180 -23.24 3.59 8.64
C CYS A 180 -24.40 2.73 8.11
N GLN A 181 -25.49 2.60 8.89
CA GLN A 181 -26.58 1.66 8.64
C GLN A 181 -27.41 1.95 7.37
N GLY A 182 -27.37 3.20 6.86
CA GLY A 182 -28.16 3.60 5.69
C GLY A 182 -29.64 3.83 5.98
N ALA A 183 -30.42 4.10 4.93
CA ALA A 183 -31.82 4.55 5.03
C ALA A 183 -32.89 3.60 4.42
N LEU A 184 -32.48 2.44 3.93
CA LEU A 184 -33.36 1.48 3.24
C LEU A 184 -33.30 0.13 3.95
N VAL A 185 -33.65 0.14 5.24
CA VAL A 185 -33.41 -0.98 6.16
C VAL A 185 -34.67 -1.54 6.84
N VAL A 186 -35.77 -0.78 6.88
CA VAL A 186 -37.06 -1.24 7.43
C VAL A 186 -38.12 -1.20 6.33
N PRO A 187 -38.47 -2.34 5.71
CA PRO A 187 -39.49 -2.40 4.67
C PRO A 187 -40.88 -2.00 5.20
N ASN A 188 -41.62 -1.19 4.45
CA ASN A 188 -43.02 -0.88 4.78
C ASN A 188 -43.90 -2.05 4.33
N GLN A 189 -44.26 -2.96 5.24
CA GLN A 189 -45.13 -4.08 4.91
C GLN A 189 -46.50 -3.62 4.39
N LEU A 190 -47.11 -4.42 3.51
CA LEU A 190 -48.45 -4.14 3.01
C LEU A 190 -49.45 -4.36 4.14
N ASN A 191 -49.97 -3.27 4.71
CA ASN A 191 -51.03 -3.32 5.71
C ASN A 191 -52.39 -3.24 5.02
N ALA A 192 -52.95 -4.39 4.64
CA ALA A 192 -54.28 -4.52 4.05
C ALA A 192 -55.08 -5.59 4.83
N PRO A 193 -56.34 -5.32 5.23
CA PRO A 193 -57.18 -6.31 5.90
C PRO A 193 -57.31 -7.60 5.08
N GLY A 194 -57.18 -8.76 5.72
CA GLY A 194 -57.31 -10.07 5.06
C GLY A 194 -56.07 -10.56 4.32
N LEU A 195 -54.92 -9.87 4.41
CA LEU A 195 -53.69 -10.30 3.73
C LEU A 195 -53.22 -11.70 4.16
N GLN A 196 -53.44 -12.05 5.43
CA GLN A 196 -53.13 -13.38 5.97
C GLN A 196 -54.02 -14.50 5.40
N ASP A 197 -55.17 -14.15 4.82
CA ASP A 197 -56.15 -15.10 4.26
C ASP A 197 -55.87 -15.38 2.76
N PHE A 198 -54.90 -14.70 2.15
CA PHE A 198 -54.52 -14.87 0.75
C PHE A 198 -53.87 -16.23 0.52
N LYS A 199 -54.43 -17.05 -0.38
CA LYS A 199 -53.91 -18.39 -0.70
C LYS A 199 -52.78 -18.36 -1.74
N GLY A 200 -52.56 -17.23 -2.41
CA GLY A 200 -51.47 -17.03 -3.36
C GLY A 200 -50.14 -16.65 -2.69
N THR A 201 -49.16 -16.24 -3.49
CA THR A 201 -47.82 -15.86 -2.99
C THR A 201 -47.75 -14.36 -2.69
N TYR A 202 -47.37 -13.99 -1.46
CA TYR A 202 -47.03 -12.62 -1.11
C TYR A 202 -45.51 -12.40 -1.14
N LEU A 203 -45.07 -11.37 -1.85
CA LEU A 203 -43.67 -10.95 -1.92
C LEU A 203 -43.54 -9.46 -1.59
N HIS A 204 -42.45 -9.08 -0.94
CA HIS A 204 -42.07 -7.68 -0.79
C HIS A 204 -40.81 -7.41 -1.61
N SER A 205 -40.75 -6.30 -2.35
CA SER A 205 -39.59 -5.96 -3.20
C SER A 205 -38.24 -5.95 -2.45
N ALA A 206 -38.23 -5.52 -1.18
CA ALA A 206 -37.05 -5.56 -0.31
C ALA A 206 -36.61 -6.97 0.16
N ILE A 207 -37.47 -7.98 0.06
CA ILE A 207 -37.22 -9.36 0.50
C ILE A 207 -37.70 -10.29 -0.62
N TRP A 208 -36.90 -10.37 -1.67
CA TRP A 208 -37.28 -11.05 -2.91
C TRP A 208 -36.91 -12.54 -2.88
N ASP A 209 -37.89 -13.40 -3.15
CA ASP A 209 -37.69 -14.84 -3.33
C ASP A 209 -37.60 -15.18 -4.82
N HIS A 210 -36.40 -15.58 -5.27
CA HIS A 210 -36.14 -15.94 -6.66
C HIS A 210 -36.68 -17.33 -7.04
N SER A 211 -37.14 -18.13 -6.06
CA SER A 211 -37.74 -19.45 -6.33
C SER A 211 -39.18 -19.37 -6.85
N VAL A 212 -39.85 -18.22 -6.68
CA VAL A 212 -41.24 -18.03 -7.10
C VAL A 212 -41.34 -17.85 -8.62
N SER A 213 -42.10 -18.73 -9.27
CA SER A 213 -42.38 -18.63 -10.71
C SER A 213 -43.55 -17.69 -11.00
N PHE A 214 -43.33 -16.74 -11.91
CA PHE A 214 -44.32 -15.77 -12.38
C PHE A 214 -45.03 -16.20 -13.67
N LYS A 215 -44.59 -17.31 -14.28
CA LYS A 215 -45.09 -17.78 -15.57
C LYS A 215 -46.57 -18.14 -15.50
N ASP A 216 -47.35 -17.58 -16.42
CA ASP A 216 -48.80 -17.79 -16.54
C ASP A 216 -49.62 -17.40 -15.29
N LYS A 217 -49.06 -16.56 -14.41
CA LYS A 217 -49.72 -16.07 -13.18
C LYS A 217 -50.37 -14.70 -13.34
N ASN A 218 -51.46 -14.47 -12.61
CA ASN A 218 -52.06 -13.14 -12.42
C ASN A 218 -51.33 -12.43 -11.28
N VAL A 219 -50.71 -11.29 -11.58
CA VAL A 219 -49.83 -10.59 -10.65
C VAL A 219 -50.43 -9.24 -10.30
N VAL A 220 -50.47 -8.94 -9.00
CA VAL A 220 -50.81 -7.61 -8.49
C VAL A 220 -49.55 -6.94 -7.94
N VAL A 221 -49.20 -5.78 -8.46
CA VAL A 221 -48.09 -4.95 -7.94
C VAL A 221 -48.68 -3.77 -7.18
N VAL A 222 -48.38 -3.66 -5.89
CA VAL A 222 -48.89 -2.57 -5.04
C VAL A 222 -47.82 -1.49 -4.88
N GLY A 223 -48.09 -0.31 -5.43
CA GLY A 223 -47.20 0.85 -5.38
C GLY A 223 -46.70 1.31 -6.76
N ASN A 224 -46.17 2.53 -6.81
CA ASN A 224 -45.61 3.15 -8.02
C ASN A 224 -44.33 3.97 -7.75
N GLY A 225 -43.64 3.66 -6.65
CA GLY A 225 -42.31 4.19 -6.39
C GLY A 225 -41.25 3.57 -7.33
N CYS A 226 -39.97 3.82 -7.03
CA CYS A 226 -38.85 3.35 -7.85
C CYS A 226 -38.86 1.83 -8.07
N SER A 227 -39.11 1.04 -7.01
CA SER A 227 -39.13 -0.43 -7.12
C SER A 227 -40.19 -0.93 -8.09
N ALA A 228 -41.40 -0.36 -8.08
CA ALA A 228 -42.48 -0.77 -8.97
C ALA A 228 -42.17 -0.42 -10.44
N VAL A 229 -41.69 0.81 -10.68
CA VAL A 229 -41.32 1.29 -12.02
C VAL A 229 -40.20 0.45 -12.63
N GLN A 230 -39.26 -0.03 -11.80
CA GLN A 230 -38.15 -0.88 -12.23
C GLN A 230 -38.58 -2.33 -12.46
N LEU A 231 -39.49 -2.85 -11.62
CA LEU A 231 -39.92 -4.24 -11.64
C LEU A 231 -40.91 -4.56 -12.77
N ILE A 232 -41.91 -3.70 -12.99
CA ILE A 232 -43.01 -3.96 -13.92
C ILE A 232 -42.53 -4.28 -15.36
N PRO A 233 -41.61 -3.50 -15.95
CA PRO A 233 -41.08 -3.82 -17.28
C PRO A 233 -40.39 -5.18 -17.37
N LYS A 234 -39.82 -5.66 -16.25
CA LYS A 234 -39.17 -6.97 -16.18
C LYS A 234 -40.19 -8.10 -16.06
N LEU A 235 -41.22 -7.93 -15.23
CA LEU A 235 -42.29 -8.93 -15.11
C LEU A 235 -43.08 -9.12 -16.42
N LEU A 236 -43.24 -8.05 -17.21
CA LEU A 236 -43.87 -8.12 -18.53
C LEU A 236 -42.96 -8.69 -19.62
N SER A 237 -41.67 -8.91 -19.36
CA SER A 237 -40.79 -9.52 -20.36
C SER A 237 -41.11 -11.00 -20.58
N GLU A 238 -40.71 -11.53 -21.74
CA GLU A 238 -40.87 -12.96 -22.08
C GLU A 238 -40.23 -13.88 -21.04
N GLN A 239 -39.17 -13.43 -20.37
CA GLN A 239 -38.47 -14.18 -19.32
C GLN A 239 -39.40 -14.56 -18.16
N TYR A 240 -40.31 -13.68 -17.74
CA TYR A 240 -41.21 -13.91 -16.60
C TYR A 240 -42.59 -14.42 -17.06
N GLY A 241 -43.02 -14.08 -18.27
CA GLY A 241 -44.18 -14.70 -18.90
C GLY A 241 -45.48 -14.58 -18.11
N VAL A 242 -45.72 -13.45 -17.42
CA VAL A 242 -46.94 -13.24 -16.62
C VAL A 242 -48.20 -13.29 -17.50
N LYS A 243 -49.31 -13.81 -16.95
CA LYS A 243 -50.62 -13.87 -17.61
C LYS A 243 -51.31 -12.52 -17.62
N SER A 244 -51.32 -11.84 -16.48
CA SER A 244 -51.85 -10.47 -16.32
C SER A 244 -51.08 -9.74 -15.22
N LEU A 245 -50.95 -8.42 -15.33
CA LEU A 245 -50.30 -7.57 -14.34
C LEU A 245 -51.17 -6.35 -14.03
N ASN A 246 -51.73 -6.32 -12.82
CA ASN A 246 -52.49 -5.19 -12.30
C ASN A 246 -51.64 -4.39 -11.32
N GLN A 247 -51.39 -3.12 -11.62
CA GLN A 247 -50.71 -2.21 -10.71
C GLN A 247 -51.72 -1.37 -9.93
N VAL A 248 -51.60 -1.37 -8.60
CA VAL A 248 -52.46 -0.56 -7.71
C VAL A 248 -51.66 0.59 -7.11
N VAL A 249 -52.12 1.82 -7.30
CA VAL A 249 -51.40 3.04 -6.92
C VAL A 249 -52.27 3.96 -6.05
N LYS A 250 -51.69 4.50 -4.97
CA LYS A 250 -52.39 5.43 -4.05
C LYS A 250 -52.06 6.91 -4.31
N SER A 251 -50.98 7.20 -5.05
CA SER A 251 -50.53 8.59 -5.27
C SER A 251 -49.73 8.71 -6.55
N LYS A 252 -49.73 9.86 -7.21
CA LYS A 252 -49.04 10.07 -8.50
C LYS A 252 -47.56 10.43 -8.33
N HIS A 253 -46.74 10.16 -9.35
CA HIS A 253 -45.31 10.50 -9.41
C HIS A 253 -44.96 11.18 -10.74
N TYR A 254 -43.98 12.10 -10.73
CA TYR A 254 -43.41 12.62 -11.97
C TYR A 254 -42.41 11.60 -12.53
N ILE A 255 -42.64 11.21 -13.78
CA ILE A 255 -41.77 10.30 -14.53
C ILE A 255 -41.14 11.12 -15.67
N ALA A 256 -39.82 11.28 -15.60
CA ALA A 256 -39.02 11.98 -16.60
C ALA A 256 -38.53 11.00 -17.68
N PRO A 257 -38.21 11.49 -18.89
CA PRO A 257 -37.60 10.67 -19.92
C PRO A 257 -36.29 10.02 -19.43
N PRO A 258 -35.84 8.92 -20.05
CA PRO A 258 -34.57 8.29 -19.76
C PRO A 258 -33.40 9.28 -19.87
N LEU A 259 -32.29 8.98 -19.19
CA LEU A 259 -31.10 9.81 -19.30
C LEU A 259 -30.55 9.80 -20.74
N PRO A 260 -30.00 10.92 -21.24
CA PRO A 260 -29.56 11.04 -22.63
C PRO A 260 -28.49 10.00 -23.02
N THR A 261 -28.70 9.30 -24.15
CA THR A 261 -27.74 8.30 -24.66
C THR A 261 -26.37 8.90 -24.99
N VAL A 262 -26.32 10.20 -25.34
CA VAL A 262 -25.06 10.93 -25.56
C VAL A 262 -24.13 10.86 -24.35
N LEU A 263 -24.67 10.83 -23.13
CA LEU A 263 -23.86 10.71 -21.92
C LEU A 263 -23.12 9.36 -21.87
N PHE A 264 -23.71 8.30 -22.42
CA PHE A 264 -23.07 6.99 -22.53
C PHE A 264 -21.96 6.96 -23.58
N TYR A 265 -22.17 7.62 -24.73
CA TYR A 265 -21.14 7.74 -25.75
C TYR A 265 -19.94 8.55 -25.25
N LEU A 266 -20.19 9.67 -24.55
CA LEU A 266 -19.14 10.44 -23.88
C LEU A 266 -18.41 9.61 -22.82
N TYR A 267 -19.15 8.80 -22.07
CA TYR A 267 -18.55 7.86 -21.11
C TYR A 267 -17.61 6.87 -21.80
N LYS A 268 -18.06 6.18 -22.84
CA LYS A 268 -17.22 5.24 -23.61
C LYS A 268 -16.00 5.93 -24.21
N LEU A 269 -16.20 7.14 -24.76
CA LEU A 269 -15.12 7.94 -25.32
C LEU A 269 -14.08 8.30 -24.27
N LEU A 270 -14.49 8.69 -23.06
CA LEU A 270 -13.57 9.17 -22.02
C LEU A 270 -13.08 8.07 -21.06
N ALA A 271 -13.56 6.83 -21.19
CA ALA A 271 -13.29 5.73 -20.27
C ALA A 271 -11.84 5.23 -20.28
N PHE A 272 -11.07 5.50 -21.35
CA PHE A 272 -9.66 5.13 -21.42
C PHE A 272 -8.79 5.91 -20.42
N SER A 273 -9.25 7.10 -19.97
CA SER A 273 -8.50 7.97 -19.06
C SER A 273 -9.24 8.21 -17.74
N ARG A 274 -8.53 8.09 -16.63
CA ARG A 274 -9.07 8.45 -15.30
C ARG A 274 -9.46 9.93 -15.24
N ILE A 275 -8.67 10.81 -15.85
CA ILE A 275 -8.95 12.25 -15.88
C ILE A 275 -10.19 12.51 -16.71
N GLY A 276 -10.34 11.84 -17.86
CA GLY A 276 -11.56 11.91 -18.68
C GLY A 276 -12.82 11.51 -17.89
N LEU A 277 -12.75 10.39 -17.16
CA LEU A 277 -13.83 9.96 -16.27
C LEU A 277 -14.13 10.98 -15.15
N LEU A 278 -13.12 11.61 -14.56
CA LEU A 278 -13.33 12.64 -13.53
C LEU A 278 -13.96 13.92 -14.10
N LEU A 279 -13.53 14.36 -15.29
CA LEU A 279 -14.12 15.51 -15.97
C LEU A 279 -15.59 15.27 -16.32
N LEU A 280 -15.90 14.09 -16.86
CA LEU A 280 -17.27 13.70 -17.14
C LEU A 280 -18.12 13.63 -15.86
N ARG A 281 -17.53 13.21 -14.73
CA ARG A 281 -18.20 13.17 -13.43
C ARG A 281 -18.57 14.56 -12.98
N TRP A 282 -17.63 15.49 -13.03
CA TRP A 282 -17.88 16.88 -12.69
C TRP A 282 -18.89 17.53 -13.62
N PHE A 283 -18.87 17.23 -14.92
CA PHE A 283 -19.89 17.69 -15.85
C PHE A 283 -21.29 17.23 -15.42
N VAL A 284 -21.46 15.94 -15.10
CA VAL A 284 -22.74 15.39 -14.60
C VAL A 284 -23.17 16.06 -13.29
N VAL A 285 -22.24 16.25 -12.35
CA VAL A 285 -22.51 16.95 -11.08
C VAL A 285 -23.00 18.37 -11.33
N LEU A 286 -22.30 19.14 -12.17
CA LEU A 286 -22.66 20.53 -12.48
C LEU A 286 -24.03 20.65 -13.16
N VAL A 287 -24.33 19.75 -14.10
CA VAL A 287 -25.65 19.68 -14.75
C VAL A 287 -26.75 19.32 -13.75
N ALA A 288 -26.48 18.44 -12.79
CA ALA A 288 -27.45 18.10 -11.75
C ALA A 288 -27.68 19.26 -10.77
N GLU A 289 -26.61 19.89 -10.28
CA GLU A 289 -26.66 21.00 -9.31
C GLU A 289 -27.25 22.28 -9.92
N SER A 290 -27.09 22.52 -11.23
CA SER A 290 -27.75 23.64 -11.92
C SER A 290 -29.28 23.55 -11.88
N ARG A 291 -29.83 22.35 -11.66
CA ARG A 291 -31.28 22.15 -11.47
C ARG A 291 -31.74 22.42 -10.04
N PHE A 292 -30.83 22.53 -9.06
CA PHE A 292 -31.20 22.74 -7.65
C PHE A 292 -32.22 23.88 -7.42
N PRO A 293 -32.14 25.05 -8.10
CA PRO A 293 -33.10 26.14 -7.88
C PRO A 293 -34.57 25.74 -8.13
N MET A 294 -34.84 24.70 -8.94
CA MET A 294 -36.22 24.22 -9.15
C MET A 294 -36.86 23.68 -7.86
N PHE A 295 -36.05 23.24 -6.89
CA PHE A 295 -36.51 22.66 -5.64
C PHE A 295 -36.72 23.68 -4.51
N LYS A 296 -36.36 24.95 -4.71
CA LYS A 296 -36.37 25.97 -3.66
C LYS A 296 -37.00 27.29 -4.12
N GLY A 297 -37.92 27.83 -3.31
CA GLY A 297 -38.54 29.13 -3.51
C GLY A 297 -39.39 29.28 -4.78
N ASP A 298 -40.08 30.41 -4.90
CA ASP A 298 -40.97 30.76 -6.04
C ASP A 298 -40.45 31.95 -6.88
N GLY A 299 -39.14 32.22 -6.85
CA GLY A 299 -38.51 33.23 -7.70
C GLY A 299 -38.60 32.94 -9.20
N PHE A 300 -38.29 33.93 -10.04
CA PHE A 300 -38.40 33.86 -11.51
C PHE A 300 -37.69 32.63 -12.10
N PHE A 301 -36.41 32.42 -11.78
CA PHE A 301 -35.62 31.29 -12.27
C PHE A 301 -36.18 29.93 -11.80
N SER A 302 -36.60 29.82 -10.54
CA SER A 302 -37.19 28.60 -9.99
C SER A 302 -38.51 28.24 -10.70
N ARG A 303 -39.35 29.24 -11.00
CA ARG A 303 -40.60 29.06 -11.76
C ARG A 303 -40.33 28.62 -13.19
N LEU A 304 -39.36 29.25 -13.86
CA LEU A 304 -38.97 28.93 -15.23
C LEU A 304 -38.45 27.48 -15.34
N LEU A 305 -37.52 27.09 -14.46
CA LEU A 305 -36.97 25.73 -14.43
C LEU A 305 -38.06 24.69 -14.12
N ARG A 306 -38.95 24.97 -13.17
CA ARG A 306 -40.09 24.08 -12.88
C ARG A 306 -41.02 23.95 -14.08
N TYR A 307 -41.31 25.04 -14.80
CA TYR A 307 -42.15 25.03 -15.98
C TYR A 307 -41.58 24.10 -17.07
N PHE A 308 -40.30 24.27 -17.44
CA PHE A 308 -39.66 23.44 -18.46
C PHE A 308 -39.56 21.97 -18.06
N ASN A 309 -39.12 21.67 -16.83
CA ASN A 309 -38.99 20.29 -16.37
C ASN A 309 -40.36 19.61 -16.23
N ARG A 310 -41.38 20.33 -15.74
CA ARG A 310 -42.76 19.84 -15.68
C ARG A 310 -43.31 19.56 -17.08
N GLY A 311 -43.13 20.50 -18.02
CA GLY A 311 -43.57 20.33 -19.40
C GLY A 311 -42.94 19.11 -20.06
N THR A 312 -41.63 18.95 -19.89
CA THR A 312 -40.87 17.79 -20.41
C THR A 312 -41.38 16.47 -19.84
N ALA A 313 -41.54 16.38 -18.51
CA ALA A 313 -42.04 15.17 -17.86
C ALA A 313 -43.47 14.83 -18.28
N ILE A 314 -44.38 15.82 -18.32
CA ILE A 314 -45.78 15.60 -18.72
C ILE A 314 -45.88 15.16 -20.18
N ASN A 315 -45.13 15.80 -21.09
CA ASN A 315 -45.12 15.42 -22.50
C ASN A 315 -44.66 13.98 -22.68
N TYR A 316 -43.62 13.56 -21.94
CA TYR A 316 -43.16 12.18 -21.95
C TYR A 316 -44.19 11.22 -21.35
N MET A 317 -44.79 11.53 -20.20
CA MET A 317 -45.82 10.68 -19.56
C MET A 317 -47.07 10.50 -20.45
N LYS A 318 -47.43 11.52 -21.25
CA LYS A 318 -48.55 11.44 -22.20
C LYS A 318 -48.30 10.53 -23.40
N THR A 319 -47.09 9.99 -23.56
CA THR A 319 -46.82 8.90 -24.52
C THR A 319 -47.40 7.55 -24.07
N ALA A 320 -47.81 7.42 -22.80
CA ALA A 320 -48.61 6.31 -22.32
C ALA A 320 -49.99 6.25 -23.02
N PRO A 321 -50.69 5.09 -23.00
CA PRO A 321 -52.07 5.00 -23.48
C PRO A 321 -52.99 6.08 -22.87
N LYS A 322 -53.87 6.67 -23.69
CA LYS A 322 -54.78 7.76 -23.27
C LYS A 322 -55.61 7.41 -22.03
N LYS A 323 -56.01 6.15 -21.86
CA LYS A 323 -56.77 5.64 -20.69
C LYS A 323 -56.07 5.85 -19.34
N TYR A 324 -54.76 6.11 -19.33
CA TYR A 324 -53.98 6.27 -18.09
C TYR A 324 -53.56 7.72 -17.82
N HIS A 325 -53.83 8.68 -18.72
CA HIS A 325 -53.34 10.05 -18.58
C HIS A 325 -53.80 10.70 -17.28
N ASP A 326 -55.08 10.56 -16.93
CA ASP A 326 -55.66 11.13 -15.71
C ASP A 326 -55.12 10.45 -14.45
N LYS A 327 -54.75 9.17 -14.53
CA LYS A 327 -54.18 8.39 -13.42
C LYS A 327 -52.70 8.69 -13.19
N LEU A 328 -51.96 9.05 -14.24
CA LEU A 328 -50.52 9.27 -14.21
C LEU A 328 -50.13 10.70 -13.86
N VAL A 329 -50.77 11.71 -14.45
CA VAL A 329 -50.28 13.10 -14.40
C VAL A 329 -50.51 13.74 -13.02
N PRO A 330 -49.46 14.14 -12.28
CA PRO A 330 -49.60 14.77 -10.96
C PRO A 330 -50.07 16.23 -11.04
N SER A 331 -50.77 16.69 -9.99
CA SER A 331 -51.19 18.09 -9.81
C SER A 331 -50.22 18.94 -8.96
N PHE A 332 -49.34 18.30 -8.18
CA PHE A 332 -48.40 18.97 -7.28
C PHE A 332 -47.12 19.48 -8.00
N LYS A 333 -46.32 20.32 -7.35
CA LYS A 333 -45.09 20.89 -7.95
C LYS A 333 -44.04 19.79 -8.21
N ILE A 334 -43.40 19.83 -9.38
CA ILE A 334 -42.31 18.89 -9.71
C ILE A 334 -41.17 18.99 -8.68
N GLY A 335 -40.64 17.84 -8.28
CA GLY A 335 -39.63 17.70 -7.22
C GLY A 335 -40.19 17.54 -5.81
N CYS A 336 -41.51 17.68 -5.60
CA CYS A 336 -42.10 17.45 -4.28
C CYS A 336 -41.94 16.01 -3.78
N LYS A 337 -42.08 15.07 -4.72
CA LYS A 337 -41.60 13.70 -4.58
C LYS A 337 -40.38 13.50 -5.47
N ARG A 338 -39.60 12.45 -5.22
CA ARG A 338 -38.49 12.03 -6.11
C ARG A 338 -39.01 11.92 -7.55
N VAL A 339 -38.30 12.55 -8.49
CA VAL A 339 -38.57 12.42 -9.92
C VAL A 339 -37.96 11.10 -10.38
N ILE A 340 -38.74 10.26 -11.04
CA ILE A 340 -38.30 8.95 -11.50
C ILE A 340 -37.85 9.08 -12.95
N PHE A 341 -36.60 8.73 -13.25
CA PHE A 341 -36.14 8.62 -14.64
C PHE A 341 -36.55 7.27 -15.20
N ASP A 342 -37.31 7.30 -16.29
CA ASP A 342 -37.92 6.10 -16.84
C ASP A 342 -36.89 5.10 -17.37
N ASN A 343 -37.16 3.82 -17.14
CA ASN A 343 -36.42 2.69 -17.69
C ASN A 343 -37.40 1.66 -18.26
N ARG A 344 -38.11 2.07 -19.33
CA ARG A 344 -39.13 1.30 -20.07
C ARG A 344 -40.47 1.07 -19.35
N TYR A 345 -40.77 1.79 -18.29
CA TYR A 345 -42.07 1.70 -17.61
C TYR A 345 -43.21 2.34 -18.40
N ILE A 346 -43.06 3.60 -18.86
CA ILE A 346 -44.09 4.22 -19.72
C ILE A 346 -44.32 3.40 -21.00
N PRO A 347 -43.28 2.94 -21.72
CA PRO A 347 -43.44 2.01 -22.83
C PRO A 347 -44.18 0.71 -22.47
N SER A 348 -43.90 0.11 -21.29
CA SER A 348 -44.53 -1.15 -20.89
C SER A 348 -46.04 -1.07 -20.67
N MET A 349 -46.59 0.13 -20.49
CA MET A 349 -48.04 0.33 -20.33
C MET A 349 -48.86 0.06 -21.59
N HIS A 350 -48.20 -0.05 -22.75
CA HIS A 350 -48.85 -0.44 -24.01
C HIS A 350 -49.05 -1.95 -24.13
N ASP A 351 -48.46 -2.76 -23.24
CA ASP A 351 -48.68 -4.21 -23.20
C ASP A 351 -50.14 -4.52 -22.84
N ALA A 352 -50.79 -5.40 -23.61
CA ALA A 352 -52.19 -5.77 -23.41
C ALA A 352 -52.45 -6.45 -22.05
N ARG A 353 -51.41 -7.01 -21.41
CA ARG A 353 -51.49 -7.69 -20.11
C ARG A 353 -51.42 -6.72 -18.92
N PHE A 354 -51.03 -5.47 -19.15
CA PHE A 354 -50.85 -4.47 -18.11
C PHE A 354 -52.13 -3.66 -17.87
N ASP A 355 -52.47 -3.46 -16.59
CA ASP A 355 -53.51 -2.52 -16.20
C ASP A 355 -53.18 -1.69 -14.95
N LEU A 356 -53.53 -0.40 -14.97
CA LEU A 356 -53.27 0.56 -13.90
C LEU A 356 -54.56 0.96 -13.16
N ARG A 357 -54.55 0.74 -11.85
CA ARG A 357 -55.64 1.02 -10.91
C ARG A 357 -55.20 2.09 -9.91
N ASP A 358 -55.94 3.18 -9.83
CA ASP A 358 -55.74 4.30 -8.91
C ASP A 358 -56.66 4.25 -7.67
N GLU A 359 -57.46 3.18 -7.56
CA GLU A 359 -58.31 2.88 -6.41
C GLU A 359 -57.53 2.17 -5.30
N GLY A 360 -57.82 2.50 -4.05
CA GLY A 360 -57.22 1.86 -2.88
C GLY A 360 -57.69 0.42 -2.70
N ILE A 361 -56.87 -0.40 -2.01
CA ILE A 361 -57.27 -1.76 -1.59
C ILE A 361 -58.16 -1.65 -0.36
N SER A 362 -59.38 -2.21 -0.44
CA SER A 362 -60.31 -2.34 0.67
C SER A 362 -59.93 -3.52 1.56
N LYS A 363 -59.80 -4.71 0.96
CA LYS A 363 -59.34 -5.94 1.62
C LYS A 363 -58.69 -6.90 0.62
N VAL A 364 -57.88 -7.80 1.14
CA VAL A 364 -57.36 -8.97 0.43
C VAL A 364 -58.30 -10.15 0.72
N VAL A 365 -58.56 -10.97 -0.29
CA VAL A 365 -59.39 -12.18 -0.20
C VAL A 365 -58.58 -13.38 -0.65
N GLU A 366 -59.13 -14.59 -0.52
CA GLU A 366 -58.37 -15.83 -0.75
C GLU A 366 -57.70 -15.91 -2.15
N ASP A 367 -58.36 -15.42 -3.20
CA ASP A 367 -57.92 -15.51 -4.59
C ASP A 367 -57.58 -14.15 -5.25
N GLY A 368 -57.47 -13.07 -4.48
CA GLY A 368 -57.25 -11.74 -5.06
C GLY A 368 -57.35 -10.57 -4.09
N ILE A 369 -57.60 -9.39 -4.66
CA ILE A 369 -57.82 -8.15 -3.91
C ILE A 369 -59.15 -7.51 -4.29
N ILE A 370 -59.82 -6.89 -3.31
CA ILE A 370 -61.00 -6.06 -3.52
C ILE A 370 -60.61 -4.59 -3.36
N LEU A 371 -60.89 -3.80 -4.38
CA LEU A 371 -60.66 -2.36 -4.40
C LEU A 371 -61.80 -1.61 -3.68
N ASN A 372 -61.56 -0.36 -3.32
CA ASN A 372 -62.54 0.49 -2.63
C ASN A 372 -63.83 0.74 -3.43
N ASN A 373 -63.76 0.66 -4.76
CA ASN A 373 -64.91 0.77 -5.65
C ASN A 373 -65.70 -0.56 -5.79
N GLY A 374 -65.27 -1.63 -5.11
CA GLY A 374 -65.90 -2.96 -5.16
C GLY A 374 -65.33 -3.91 -6.21
N ASP A 375 -64.39 -3.46 -7.07
CA ASP A 375 -63.79 -4.32 -8.10
C ASP A 375 -62.98 -5.45 -7.47
N HIS A 376 -63.24 -6.69 -7.92
CA HIS A 376 -62.45 -7.86 -7.55
C HIS A 376 -61.38 -8.11 -8.62
N ILE A 377 -60.10 -8.08 -8.22
CA ILE A 377 -58.95 -8.39 -9.07
C ILE A 377 -58.34 -9.70 -8.60
N LYS A 378 -58.44 -10.73 -9.44
CA LYS A 378 -57.83 -12.03 -9.20
C LYS A 378 -56.30 -11.92 -9.19
N ALA A 379 -55.65 -12.53 -8.20
CA ALA A 379 -54.21 -12.53 -8.05
C ALA A 379 -53.72 -13.90 -7.59
N ASP A 380 -52.73 -14.43 -8.29
CA ASP A 380 -51.96 -15.59 -7.82
C ASP A 380 -50.72 -15.13 -7.02
N ILE A 381 -50.21 -13.92 -7.33
CA ILE A 381 -49.06 -13.30 -6.67
C ILE A 381 -49.36 -11.83 -6.36
N ILE A 382 -49.10 -11.42 -5.12
CA ILE A 382 -49.12 -10.01 -4.70
C ILE A 382 -47.69 -9.56 -4.41
N VAL A 383 -47.22 -8.54 -5.11
CA VAL A 383 -45.90 -7.93 -4.90
C VAL A 383 -46.04 -6.55 -4.28
N ALA A 384 -45.60 -6.39 -3.04
CA ALA A 384 -45.54 -5.13 -2.33
C ALA A 384 -44.29 -4.32 -2.74
N CYS A 385 -44.53 -3.22 -3.46
CA CYS A 385 -43.56 -2.17 -3.78
C CYS A 385 -43.86 -0.91 -2.95
N THR A 386 -44.10 -1.12 -1.66
CA THR A 386 -44.56 -0.13 -0.66
C THR A 386 -43.42 0.71 -0.06
N GLY A 387 -42.16 0.40 -0.40
CA GLY A 387 -40.98 1.18 -0.01
C GLY A 387 -40.49 0.89 1.40
N TYR A 388 -39.88 1.89 2.04
CA TYR A 388 -39.21 1.77 3.33
C TYR A 388 -39.73 2.81 4.34
N ASN A 389 -39.72 2.47 5.63
CA ASN A 389 -39.98 3.43 6.70
C ASN A 389 -38.69 4.16 7.10
N VAL A 390 -38.45 5.29 6.45
CA VAL A 390 -37.22 6.06 6.65
C VAL A 390 -37.12 6.81 7.98
N ASN A 391 -38.22 6.94 8.73
CA ASN A 391 -38.16 7.59 10.04
C ASN A 391 -37.87 6.55 11.12
N GLN A 392 -38.52 5.39 11.01
CA GLN A 392 -38.31 4.28 11.94
C GLN A 392 -36.86 3.78 11.95
N GLN A 393 -36.13 3.88 10.84
CA GLN A 393 -34.71 3.52 10.78
C GLN A 393 -33.82 4.21 11.82
N PHE A 394 -34.19 5.44 12.24
CA PHE A 394 -33.44 6.21 13.23
C PHE A 394 -33.82 5.81 14.66
N LEU A 395 -34.99 5.18 14.84
CA LEU A 395 -35.60 4.89 16.13
C LEU A 395 -35.62 3.41 16.53
N SER A 396 -35.43 2.46 15.60
CA SER A 396 -35.77 1.04 15.85
C SER A 396 -34.63 0.04 15.71
N ASN A 397 -33.45 0.43 15.22
CA ASN A 397 -32.42 -0.56 14.85
C ASN A 397 -31.57 -1.02 16.04
N TYR A 398 -31.25 -0.10 16.94
CA TYR A 398 -30.55 -0.35 18.20
C TYR A 398 -30.69 0.88 19.10
N GLU A 399 -30.61 0.68 20.41
CA GLU A 399 -30.68 1.75 21.40
C GLU A 399 -29.35 2.53 21.43
N VAL A 400 -29.40 3.87 21.55
CA VAL A 400 -28.18 4.69 21.73
C VAL A 400 -28.32 5.51 23.00
N ILE A 401 -27.49 5.19 23.98
CA ILE A 401 -27.41 5.88 25.27
C ILE A 401 -26.13 6.68 25.31
N GLY A 402 -26.25 8.00 25.16
CA GLY A 402 -25.15 8.95 25.28
C GLY A 402 -24.84 9.30 26.74
N ARG A 403 -24.10 10.39 26.92
CA ARG A 403 -23.77 10.90 28.24
C ARG A 403 -25.00 11.28 29.07
N ASN A 404 -24.86 11.27 30.39
CA ASN A 404 -25.95 11.51 31.34
C ASN A 404 -27.15 10.56 31.14
N LYS A 405 -26.90 9.36 30.60
CA LYS A 405 -27.92 8.36 30.25
C LYS A 405 -28.97 8.89 29.26
N THR A 406 -28.58 9.85 28.41
CA THR A 406 -29.48 10.40 27.39
C THR A 406 -29.77 9.35 26.33
N ASN A 407 -31.02 8.87 26.26
CA ASN A 407 -31.46 7.98 25.19
C ASN A 407 -31.82 8.80 23.94
N VAL A 408 -31.15 8.54 22.83
CA VAL A 408 -31.32 9.30 21.57
C VAL A 408 -32.72 9.10 20.97
N GLN A 409 -33.28 7.90 21.09
CA GLN A 409 -34.61 7.60 20.56
C GLN A 409 -35.70 8.35 21.33
N GLU A 410 -35.61 8.38 22.66
CA GLU A 410 -36.51 9.18 23.51
C GLU A 410 -36.35 10.67 23.22
N LEU A 411 -35.10 11.14 23.08
CA LEU A 411 -34.79 12.51 22.71
C LEU A 411 -35.47 12.90 21.39
N TRP A 412 -35.31 12.09 20.35
CA TRP A 412 -35.90 12.36 19.04
C TRP A 412 -37.42 12.19 19.02
N ALA A 413 -37.99 11.31 19.85
CA ALA A 413 -39.44 11.22 20.01
C ALA A 413 -40.04 12.50 20.62
N LYS A 414 -39.31 13.15 21.53
CA LYS A 414 -39.73 14.39 22.20
C LYS A 414 -39.43 15.66 21.39
N GLU A 415 -38.23 15.76 20.84
CA GLU A 415 -37.69 17.01 20.27
C GLU A 415 -37.65 17.02 18.73
N GLY A 416 -37.89 15.87 18.10
CA GLY A 416 -37.77 15.67 16.65
C GLY A 416 -36.42 15.09 16.23
N ILE A 417 -36.43 14.36 15.11
CA ILE A 417 -35.25 13.64 14.59
C ILE A 417 -34.31 14.65 13.92
N THR A 418 -33.08 14.79 14.44
CA THR A 418 -32.07 15.72 13.88
C THR A 418 -30.64 15.33 14.28
N ALA A 419 -29.67 15.87 13.54
CA ALA A 419 -28.25 15.78 13.85
C ALA A 419 -27.52 17.04 13.35
N TYR A 420 -26.59 17.56 14.14
CA TYR A 420 -25.75 18.71 13.75
C TYR A 420 -24.92 18.33 12.52
N ARG A 421 -25.00 19.17 11.48
CA ARG A 421 -24.39 18.92 10.15
C ARG A 421 -24.80 17.57 9.54
N THR A 422 -25.97 17.03 9.91
CA THR A 422 -26.46 15.68 9.53
C THR A 422 -25.68 14.51 10.13
N LEU A 423 -24.75 14.78 11.06
CA LEU A 423 -23.72 13.84 11.49
C LEU A 423 -23.68 13.58 13.01
N LEU A 424 -23.76 14.64 13.82
CA LEU A 424 -23.48 14.56 15.25
C LEU A 424 -24.74 14.75 16.08
N VAL A 425 -24.94 13.89 17.09
CA VAL A 425 -26.05 14.01 18.05
C VAL A 425 -25.53 14.68 19.32
N LYS A 426 -26.29 15.62 19.87
CA LYS A 426 -25.95 16.22 21.16
C LYS A 426 -25.85 15.14 22.23
N ASP A 427 -25.01 15.37 23.23
CA ASP A 427 -24.82 14.45 24.35
C ASP A 427 -24.36 13.02 23.94
N CYS A 428 -23.86 12.82 22.71
CA CYS A 428 -23.28 11.55 22.24
C CYS A 428 -21.81 11.78 21.81
N PRO A 429 -20.85 11.75 22.74
CA PRO A 429 -19.45 12.03 22.42
C PRO A 429 -18.89 11.00 21.41
N ASN A 430 -18.01 11.44 20.51
CA ASN A 430 -17.34 10.57 19.52
C ASN A 430 -18.27 9.70 18.64
N PHE A 431 -19.56 10.03 18.54
CA PHE A 431 -20.54 9.27 17.78
C PHE A 431 -20.95 10.00 16.50
N TYR A 432 -20.82 9.31 15.37
CA TYR A 432 -21.17 9.83 14.05
C TYR A 432 -22.30 9.02 13.40
N LEU A 433 -23.27 9.73 12.84
CA LEU A 433 -24.28 9.19 11.94
C LEU A 433 -23.88 9.46 10.49
N ILE A 434 -23.31 8.47 9.82
CA ILE A 434 -23.01 8.52 8.39
C ILE A 434 -24.26 8.06 7.63
N ASN A 435 -24.82 8.95 6.82
CA ASN A 435 -26.20 8.88 6.33
C ASN A 435 -27.27 9.22 7.39
N GLY A 436 -26.96 10.17 8.28
CA GLY A 436 -27.88 10.65 9.31
C GLY A 436 -29.06 11.49 8.80
N PRO A 437 -29.87 12.04 9.72
CA PRO A 437 -31.02 12.88 9.39
C PRO A 437 -30.65 14.04 8.47
N ASN A 438 -31.55 14.38 7.55
CA ASN A 438 -31.45 15.50 6.61
C ASN A 438 -30.26 15.44 5.63
N ILE A 439 -29.71 14.27 5.31
CA ILE A 439 -28.58 14.17 4.35
C ILE A 439 -29.04 14.05 2.88
N SER A 440 -30.23 13.51 2.64
CA SER A 440 -30.66 13.16 1.28
C SER A 440 -31.07 14.39 0.47
N THR A 441 -30.70 14.46 -0.80
CA THR A 441 -31.20 15.51 -1.70
C THR A 441 -31.96 14.87 -2.85
N GLY A 442 -33.07 15.50 -3.27
CA GLY A 442 -33.91 14.94 -4.34
C GLY A 442 -33.32 14.99 -5.76
N HIS A 443 -32.09 15.46 -5.94
CA HIS A 443 -31.48 15.70 -7.25
C HIS A 443 -29.99 15.31 -7.35
N SER A 444 -29.40 14.77 -6.27
CA SER A 444 -27.96 14.54 -6.18
C SER A 444 -27.61 13.12 -5.71
N SER A 445 -26.33 12.76 -5.76
CA SER A 445 -25.84 11.42 -5.40
C SER A 445 -25.62 11.27 -3.89
N VAL A 446 -26.25 10.27 -3.28
CA VAL A 446 -26.00 9.94 -1.86
C VAL A 446 -24.54 9.53 -1.63
N VAL A 447 -23.89 8.84 -2.59
CA VAL A 447 -22.48 8.43 -2.46
C VAL A 447 -21.57 9.65 -2.29
N MET A 448 -21.85 10.73 -3.02
CA MET A 448 -21.13 12.00 -2.87
C MET A 448 -21.36 12.63 -1.49
N ALA A 449 -22.61 12.65 -1.01
CA ALA A 449 -22.93 13.14 0.33
C ALA A 449 -22.18 12.33 1.42
N LEU A 450 -22.12 11.01 1.31
CA LEU A 450 -21.39 10.14 2.25
C LEU A 450 -19.89 10.45 2.26
N GLU A 451 -19.27 10.62 1.09
CA GLU A 451 -17.85 10.99 1.01
C GLU A 451 -17.58 12.36 1.66
N HIS A 452 -18.51 13.30 1.54
CA HIS A 452 -18.42 14.64 2.13
C HIS A 452 -18.59 14.59 3.65
N ALA A 453 -19.62 13.90 4.13
CA ALA A 453 -19.82 13.57 5.54
C ALA A 453 -18.55 12.97 6.18
N LEU A 454 -17.90 12.04 5.50
CA LEU A 454 -16.69 11.41 6.02
C LEU A 454 -15.44 12.31 5.98
N ASN A 455 -15.42 13.35 5.15
CA ASN A 455 -14.36 14.37 5.26
C ASN A 455 -14.48 15.16 6.56
N TYR A 456 -15.71 15.40 7.04
CA TYR A 456 -15.95 16.05 8.33
C TYR A 456 -15.50 15.14 9.48
N TYR A 457 -15.83 13.85 9.42
CA TYR A 457 -15.34 12.83 10.36
C TYR A 457 -13.81 12.84 10.45
N VAL A 458 -13.10 12.67 9.33
CA VAL A 458 -11.62 12.64 9.30
C VAL A 458 -11.02 13.89 9.96
N LYS A 459 -11.64 15.06 9.81
CA LYS A 459 -11.12 16.30 10.41
C LYS A 459 -11.41 16.42 11.90
N THR A 460 -12.60 16.05 12.33
CA THR A 460 -13.06 16.25 13.71
C THR A 460 -12.66 15.11 14.65
N ALA A 461 -12.52 13.89 14.14
CA ALA A 461 -12.08 12.73 14.91
C ALA A 461 -10.55 12.66 15.09
N LYS A 462 -9.77 13.34 14.23
CA LYS A 462 -8.31 13.27 14.23
C LYS A 462 -7.66 13.51 15.60
N PRO A 463 -8.06 14.53 16.39
CA PRO A 463 -7.49 14.72 17.74
C PRO A 463 -7.73 13.56 18.71
N VAL A 464 -8.89 12.88 18.59
CA VAL A 464 -9.22 11.70 19.41
C VAL A 464 -8.42 10.48 18.94
N ILE A 465 -8.29 10.29 17.62
CA ILE A 465 -7.47 9.22 17.05
C ILE A 465 -5.99 9.39 17.39
N GLU A 466 -5.46 10.61 17.39
CA GLU A 466 -4.07 10.89 17.78
C GLU A 466 -3.84 10.80 19.30
N GLY A 467 -4.89 10.56 20.10
CA GLY A 467 -4.81 10.51 21.56
C GLY A 467 -4.61 11.87 22.25
N LYS A 468 -4.75 12.98 21.51
CA LYS A 468 -4.61 14.35 22.04
C LYS A 468 -5.83 14.80 22.85
N LYS A 469 -7.00 14.25 22.55
CA LYS A 469 -8.27 14.51 23.24
C LYS A 469 -8.93 13.17 23.54
N LYS A 470 -9.63 13.05 24.67
CA LYS A 470 -10.35 11.81 25.01
C LYS A 470 -11.69 11.70 24.27
N SER A 471 -12.38 12.83 24.14
CA SER A 471 -13.68 12.89 23.48
C SER A 471 -13.93 14.27 22.88
N PHE A 472 -14.99 14.36 22.07
CA PHE A 472 -15.60 15.65 21.75
C PHE A 472 -17.13 15.54 21.65
N VAL A 473 -17.80 16.67 21.87
CA VAL A 473 -19.26 16.82 21.86
C VAL A 473 -19.64 18.14 21.18
N ILE A 474 -20.84 18.21 20.60
CA ILE A 474 -21.38 19.44 20.01
C ILE A 474 -22.08 20.32 21.04
N LYS A 475 -21.89 21.64 20.94
CA LYS A 475 -22.65 22.63 21.72
C LYS A 475 -24.16 22.52 21.48
N LYS A 476 -24.96 22.68 22.54
CA LYS A 476 -26.42 22.60 22.47
C LYS A 476 -27.00 23.67 21.56
N GLU A 477 -26.47 24.89 21.64
CA GLU A 477 -26.91 26.04 20.85
C GLU A 477 -26.67 25.80 19.35
N ALA A 478 -25.53 25.20 19.00
CA ALA A 478 -25.20 24.84 17.63
C ALA A 478 -26.10 23.72 17.09
N TYR A 479 -26.40 22.71 17.93
CA TYR A 479 -27.29 21.61 17.58
C TYR A 479 -28.72 22.10 17.28
N TYR A 480 -29.32 22.89 18.18
CA TYR A 480 -30.67 23.43 17.97
C TYR A 480 -30.72 24.49 16.88
N GLY A 481 -29.72 25.39 16.82
CA GLY A 481 -29.64 26.38 15.75
C GLY A 481 -29.55 25.74 14.35
N TRP A 482 -28.87 24.60 14.23
CA TRP A 482 -28.85 23.80 13.00
C TRP A 482 -30.22 23.22 12.68
N PHE A 483 -30.91 22.62 13.66
CA PHE A 483 -32.25 22.07 13.48
C PHE A 483 -33.25 23.13 13.02
N ASP A 484 -33.30 24.28 13.69
CA ASP A 484 -34.22 25.38 13.36
C ASP A 484 -33.94 25.93 11.95
N SER A 485 -32.66 26.09 11.60
CA SER A 485 -32.26 26.55 10.28
C SER A 485 -32.69 25.57 9.18
N ILE A 486 -32.46 24.27 9.39
CA ILE A 486 -32.80 23.25 8.39
C ILE A 486 -34.31 23.17 8.19
N GLN A 487 -35.10 23.16 9.27
CA GLN A 487 -36.56 23.07 9.18
C GLN A 487 -37.16 24.35 8.57
N THR A 488 -36.61 25.52 8.90
CA THR A 488 -37.04 26.80 8.31
C THR A 488 -36.79 26.83 6.80
N GLU A 489 -35.65 26.34 6.34
CA GLU A 489 -35.34 26.30 4.91
C GLU A 489 -36.13 25.21 4.17
N LEU A 490 -36.41 24.07 4.81
CA LEU A 490 -37.24 23.01 4.23
C LEU A 490 -38.69 23.48 3.97
N LYS A 491 -39.24 24.34 4.83
CA LYS A 491 -40.57 24.97 4.62
C LYS A 491 -40.64 25.77 3.30
N LYS A 492 -39.51 26.29 2.81
CA LYS A 492 -39.39 27.05 1.55
C LYS A 492 -39.06 26.19 0.34
N SER A 493 -38.85 24.88 0.54
CA SER A 493 -38.49 23.92 -0.51
C SER A 493 -39.72 23.14 -0.97
N VAL A 494 -39.64 22.45 -2.12
CA VAL A 494 -40.72 21.57 -2.59
C VAL A 494 -40.79 20.22 -1.85
N PHE A 495 -39.75 19.82 -1.11
CA PHE A 495 -39.56 18.45 -0.59
C PHE A 495 -40.61 18.03 0.46
N GLY A 496 -41.77 17.53 0.02
CA GLY A 496 -42.83 17.06 0.91
C GLY A 496 -43.41 18.13 1.84
N SER A 497 -43.31 19.39 1.44
CA SER A 497 -43.79 20.55 2.19
C SER A 497 -45.15 21.03 1.68
N ALA A 498 -45.83 21.88 2.46
CA ALA A 498 -47.02 22.59 2.00
C ALA A 498 -46.76 23.39 0.71
N PHE A 499 -45.56 23.94 0.55
CA PHE A 499 -45.14 24.66 -0.65
C PHE A 499 -45.11 23.77 -1.91
N GLY A 500 -44.69 22.50 -1.76
CA GLY A 500 -44.66 21.52 -2.85
C GLY A 500 -46.04 20.96 -3.21
N GLY A 501 -46.98 20.97 -2.28
CA GLY A 501 -48.37 20.55 -2.48
C GLY A 501 -48.57 19.04 -2.57
N CYS A 502 -47.67 18.23 -2.01
CA CYS A 502 -47.79 16.77 -1.99
C CYS A 502 -47.54 16.18 -0.59
N VAL A 503 -48.18 15.04 -0.31
CA VAL A 503 -47.85 14.18 0.83
C VAL A 503 -46.74 13.23 0.38
N SER A 504 -45.55 13.33 0.98
CA SER A 504 -44.36 12.54 0.64
C SER A 504 -43.85 11.78 1.86
N TRP A 505 -43.08 10.72 1.64
CA TRP A 505 -42.39 9.98 2.70
C TRP A 505 -41.29 10.79 3.41
N TYR A 506 -40.91 11.95 2.85
CA TYR A 506 -39.89 12.85 3.42
C TYR A 506 -40.31 13.53 4.74
N SER A 507 -41.61 13.67 4.99
CA SER A 507 -42.14 14.46 6.11
C SER A 507 -43.11 13.65 6.98
N GLN A 508 -42.97 13.81 8.30
CA GLN A 508 -44.08 13.56 9.24
C GLN A 508 -44.81 14.88 9.49
N SER A 509 -45.96 14.85 10.16
CA SER A 509 -46.89 15.99 10.31
C SER A 509 -46.28 17.27 10.90
N THR A 510 -45.10 17.20 11.55
CA THR A 510 -44.48 18.33 12.26
C THR A 510 -43.09 18.75 11.76
N PHE A 511 -42.29 17.86 11.14
CA PHE A 511 -40.96 18.17 10.60
C PHE A 511 -40.52 17.19 9.50
N ASN A 512 -39.47 17.56 8.75
CA ASN A 512 -38.86 16.71 7.71
C ASN A 512 -37.44 16.32 8.15
N ALA A 513 -37.23 15.03 8.42
CA ALA A 513 -35.95 14.46 8.85
C ALA A 513 -35.15 13.80 7.73
N SER A 514 -35.68 13.80 6.50
CA SER A 514 -35.07 13.05 5.39
C SER A 514 -34.20 13.93 4.51
N THR A 515 -34.68 15.12 4.14
CA THR A 515 -34.07 15.90 3.05
C THR A 515 -33.19 17.04 3.54
N TYR A 516 -32.11 17.30 2.79
CA TYR A 516 -31.24 18.46 2.94
C TYR A 516 -31.80 19.65 2.14
N PRO A 517 -32.02 20.84 2.75
CA PRO A 517 -32.66 21.97 2.08
C PRO A 517 -31.74 22.82 1.19
N TRP A 518 -30.44 22.50 1.14
CA TRP A 518 -29.46 23.21 0.32
C TRP A 518 -28.86 22.28 -0.75
N SER A 519 -27.97 22.83 -1.58
CA SER A 519 -27.28 22.10 -2.65
C SER A 519 -26.21 21.15 -2.10
N GLN A 520 -25.75 20.16 -2.87
CA GLN A 520 -24.62 19.33 -2.39
C GLN A 520 -23.31 20.11 -2.37
N PHE A 521 -23.15 21.16 -3.18
CA PHE A 521 -22.02 22.09 -3.02
C PHE A 521 -22.01 22.79 -1.66
N ASN A 522 -23.18 23.18 -1.15
CA ASN A 522 -23.29 23.72 0.20
C ASN A 522 -22.92 22.64 1.24
N PHE A 523 -23.41 21.41 1.07
CA PHE A 523 -23.07 20.32 1.98
C PHE A 523 -21.56 20.00 1.97
N TRP A 524 -20.95 19.97 0.79
CA TRP A 524 -19.51 19.87 0.61
C TRP A 524 -18.77 20.97 1.37
N TRP A 525 -19.18 22.22 1.23
CA TRP A 525 -18.53 23.35 1.90
C TRP A 525 -18.55 23.20 3.43
N VAL A 526 -19.72 22.96 4.01
CA VAL A 526 -19.88 22.89 5.47
C VAL A 526 -19.23 21.65 6.08
N THR A 527 -19.07 20.57 5.32
CA THR A 527 -18.37 19.36 5.77
C THR A 527 -16.86 19.43 5.51
N LYS A 528 -16.44 20.12 4.44
CA LYS A 528 -15.02 20.37 4.12
C LYS A 528 -14.40 21.36 5.09
N PHE A 529 -15.15 22.34 5.60
CA PHE A 529 -14.65 23.35 6.54
C PHE A 529 -15.47 23.32 7.85
N PRO A 530 -15.14 22.39 8.78
CA PRO A 530 -15.82 22.32 10.07
C PRO A 530 -15.72 23.63 10.86
N ASN A 531 -16.82 24.04 11.49
CA ASN A 531 -16.77 25.13 12.45
C ASN A 531 -16.35 24.58 13.82
N TYR A 532 -15.05 24.62 14.10
CA TYR A 532 -14.51 24.09 15.36
C TYR A 532 -15.03 24.83 16.60
N ARG A 533 -15.55 26.06 16.47
CA ARG A 533 -16.16 26.79 17.61
C ARG A 533 -17.43 26.15 18.14
N ASP A 534 -18.08 25.31 17.33
CA ASP A 534 -19.31 24.61 17.73
C ASP A 534 -19.00 23.32 18.50
N ILE A 535 -17.74 22.86 18.48
CA ILE A 535 -17.27 21.62 19.09
C ILE A 535 -16.59 21.92 20.43
N ILE A 536 -16.87 21.08 21.44
CA ILE A 536 -16.17 21.05 22.72
C ILE A 536 -15.31 19.79 22.73
N TYR A 537 -13.99 19.95 22.78
CA TYR A 537 -13.05 18.85 22.97
C TYR A 537 -12.72 18.69 24.45
N GLU A 538 -12.73 17.46 24.93
CA GLU A 538 -12.39 17.12 26.32
C GLU A 538 -10.96 16.60 26.39
N ASP A 539 -10.18 17.14 27.32
CA ASP A 539 -8.79 16.75 27.56
C ASP A 539 -8.69 15.37 28.20
N SER A 540 -7.65 14.62 27.85
CA SER A 540 -7.32 13.37 28.56
C SER A 540 -6.81 13.69 29.96
N ASP A 541 -7.19 12.93 30.98
CA ASP A 541 -6.80 13.14 32.40
C ASP A 541 -5.29 12.97 32.71
N LYS A 542 -4.44 12.94 31.68
CA LYS A 542 -3.02 13.22 31.84
C LYS A 542 -2.87 14.73 32.08
N LYS A 543 -2.66 15.09 33.35
CA LYS A 543 -2.15 16.40 33.75
C LYS A 543 -0.88 16.72 32.95
N ASP A 544 -1.03 17.55 31.93
CA ASP A 544 0.03 18.41 31.42
C ASP A 544 -0.53 19.84 31.47
N ASP A 545 -0.14 20.56 32.52
CA ASP A 545 -0.31 22.00 32.64
C ASP A 545 0.54 22.69 31.57
N HIS A 546 0.01 22.92 30.37
CA HIS A 546 0.43 24.03 29.52
C HIS A 546 -0.73 24.53 28.67
N ILE A 547 -1.35 25.62 29.14
CA ILE A 547 -2.32 26.44 28.43
C ILE A 547 -1.67 26.95 27.13
N PHE A 548 -2.16 26.49 25.97
CA PHE A 548 -1.98 27.20 24.70
C PHE A 548 -3.31 27.83 24.31
N GLU A 549 -3.44 29.12 24.62
CA GLU A 549 -4.42 30.01 24.01
C GLU A 549 -4.13 30.09 22.49
N TYR A 550 -5.06 29.61 21.68
CA TYR A 550 -5.09 29.91 20.25
C TYR A 550 -5.61 31.34 20.06
N PHE A 551 -4.71 32.30 19.87
CA PHE A 551 -5.07 33.61 19.32
C PHE A 551 -5.58 33.44 17.89
N ALA A 552 -6.86 33.73 17.69
CA ALA A 552 -7.46 33.90 16.39
C ALA A 552 -6.93 35.20 15.75
N LEU A 553 -6.00 35.09 14.80
CA LEU A 553 -5.66 36.20 13.91
C LEU A 553 -6.63 36.23 12.74
N SER A 554 -7.61 37.11 12.85
CA SER A 554 -8.42 37.62 11.75
C SER A 554 -7.55 38.46 10.81
N VAL A 555 -7.46 38.08 9.54
CA VAL A 555 -6.96 38.97 8.47
C VAL A 555 -8.07 39.17 7.46
N THR A 556 -8.67 40.36 7.49
CA THR A 556 -9.54 40.91 6.45
C THR A 556 -8.69 41.38 5.26
N PRO A 557 -9.13 41.22 4.01
CA PRO A 557 -8.44 41.80 2.86
C PRO A 557 -8.95 43.20 2.57
N THR A 558 -8.06 44.19 2.49
CA THR A 558 -8.28 45.43 1.73
C THR A 558 -7.10 45.68 0.79
N PRO A 559 -7.34 46.26 -0.40
CA PRO A 559 -6.38 46.28 -1.49
C PRO A 559 -5.55 47.57 -1.48
N SER A 560 -4.28 47.49 -1.88
CA SER A 560 -3.50 48.67 -2.29
C SER A 560 -2.43 48.29 -3.32
N ILE A 561 -2.40 49.12 -4.36
CA ILE A 561 -1.67 49.13 -5.63
C ILE A 561 -0.15 49.39 -5.36
N VAL A 562 0.83 48.83 -6.09
CA VAL A 562 1.68 49.46 -7.16
C VAL A 562 3.05 48.69 -7.14
N PRO A 563 3.91 48.59 -8.19
CA PRO A 563 3.75 48.49 -9.65
C PRO A 563 4.50 47.27 -10.29
N ILE A 564 4.28 47.13 -11.59
CA ILE A 564 5.01 46.31 -12.57
C ILE A 564 6.47 46.80 -12.73
N VAL A 565 7.46 45.88 -12.66
CA VAL A 565 8.79 46.05 -13.28
C VAL A 565 9.25 44.74 -13.95
N THR A 566 9.29 44.83 -15.27
CA THR A 566 10.15 44.21 -16.29
C THR A 566 11.02 42.99 -15.92
N ILE A 567 10.77 41.89 -16.64
CA ILE A 567 11.64 40.71 -16.75
C ILE A 567 12.85 41.07 -17.61
N THR A 568 14.05 41.01 -17.03
CA THR A 568 15.32 41.08 -17.77
C THR A 568 16.16 39.85 -17.46
N ARG A 569 16.62 39.18 -18.53
CA ARG A 569 17.64 38.12 -18.54
C ARG A 569 18.88 38.49 -17.72
N LEU A 570 19.34 37.57 -16.87
CA LEU A 570 20.72 37.46 -16.37
C LEU A 570 20.99 35.96 -16.12
N THR A 571 21.63 35.25 -17.07
CA THR A 571 23.06 34.89 -17.10
C THR A 571 23.51 33.90 -16.01
N ARG A 572 24.06 32.78 -16.50
CA ARG A 572 24.91 31.78 -15.81
C ARG A 572 25.61 32.34 -14.56
N PHE A 573 25.30 31.75 -13.41
CA PHE A 573 26.19 31.77 -12.25
C PHE A 573 26.81 30.38 -12.10
N ASN A 574 28.03 30.24 -12.64
CA ASN A 574 28.99 29.25 -12.15
C ASN A 574 29.30 29.60 -10.69
N ARG A 575 28.88 28.73 -9.77
CA ARG A 575 29.51 28.63 -8.44
C ARG A 575 29.82 27.17 -8.18
N THR A 576 31.07 26.82 -8.48
CA THR A 576 31.84 25.80 -7.80
C THR A 576 31.65 25.92 -6.29
N PHE A 577 30.69 25.17 -5.74
CA PHE A 577 30.74 24.71 -4.36
C PHE A 577 31.35 23.31 -4.40
N VAL A 578 32.68 23.26 -4.45
CA VAL A 578 33.39 22.06 -4.01
C VAL A 578 33.04 21.91 -2.53
N SER A 579 32.27 20.89 -2.22
CA SER A 579 31.97 20.51 -0.85
C SER A 579 33.29 20.32 -0.07
N PRO A 580 33.43 20.81 1.18
CA PRO A 580 34.63 20.64 2.00
C PRO A 580 34.96 19.19 2.39
N ILE A 581 34.31 18.19 1.79
CA ILE A 581 34.41 16.77 2.17
C ILE A 581 35.83 16.21 1.97
N VAL A 582 36.61 16.71 1.00
CA VAL A 582 37.92 16.14 0.68
C VAL A 582 39.04 16.65 1.61
N LYS A 583 38.85 17.78 2.33
CA LYS A 583 39.93 18.38 3.14
C LYS A 583 40.03 17.85 4.57
N ASN A 584 39.00 17.21 5.11
CA ASN A 584 38.94 16.73 6.50
C ASN A 584 38.48 15.27 6.63
N LEU A 585 38.92 14.39 5.72
CA LEU A 585 38.78 12.93 5.89
C LEU A 585 39.76 12.37 6.95
N SER A 586 40.26 13.20 7.87
CA SER A 586 40.68 12.73 9.19
C SER A 586 39.43 12.50 10.05
N VAL A 587 38.63 11.50 9.70
CA VAL A 587 37.92 10.79 10.75
C VAL A 587 39.03 10.15 11.56
N ARG A 588 39.51 10.85 12.60
CA ARG A 588 40.13 10.17 13.73
C ARG A 588 39.06 9.18 14.14
N MET A 589 39.21 7.91 13.75
CA MET A 589 38.85 6.86 14.66
C MET A 589 39.58 7.25 15.93
N THR A 590 38.83 7.79 16.89
CA THR A 590 39.31 7.97 18.24
C THR A 590 39.97 6.65 18.57
N SER A 591 41.30 6.67 18.68
CA SER A 591 42.12 5.49 18.89
C SER A 591 41.41 4.68 19.96
N THR A 592 40.89 3.50 19.59
CA THR A 592 40.29 2.56 20.53
C THR A 592 41.34 2.36 21.60
N ALA A 593 41.16 3.04 22.73
CA ALA A 593 42.18 3.13 23.77
C ALA A 593 42.43 1.72 24.26
N ALA A 594 43.58 1.15 23.89
CA ALA A 594 44.04 -0.21 24.24
C ALA A 594 42.89 -1.21 24.49
N ALA A 595 42.02 -1.40 23.48
CA ALA A 595 40.84 -2.23 23.65
C ALA A 595 41.24 -3.70 23.88
N SER A 596 40.48 -4.37 24.75
CA SER A 596 40.54 -5.82 24.95
C SER A 596 40.33 -6.59 23.64
N SER A 597 40.72 -7.87 23.60
CA SER A 597 40.49 -8.74 22.44
C SER A 597 38.98 -8.82 22.10
N PHE A 598 38.62 -8.60 20.83
CA PHE A 598 37.23 -8.66 20.37
C PHE A 598 36.57 -9.99 20.73
N SER A 599 35.33 -9.94 21.27
CA SER A 599 34.52 -11.11 21.57
C SER A 599 33.14 -11.00 20.95
N ARG A 600 32.87 -11.85 19.96
CA ARG A 600 31.56 -11.93 19.31
C ARG A 600 30.45 -12.33 20.28
N GLU A 601 30.73 -13.22 21.23
CA GLU A 601 29.73 -13.65 22.22
C GLU A 601 29.28 -12.46 23.08
N LYS A 602 30.22 -11.62 23.54
CA LYS A 602 29.90 -10.41 24.29
C LYS A 602 29.11 -9.40 23.44
N LEU A 603 29.47 -9.22 22.17
CA LEU A 603 28.72 -8.38 21.23
C LEU A 603 27.27 -8.87 21.09
N GLU A 604 27.06 -10.14 20.73
CA GLU A 604 25.73 -10.68 20.53
C GLU A 604 24.88 -10.64 21.80
N GLN A 605 25.48 -10.90 22.96
CA GLN A 605 24.81 -10.75 24.24
C GLN A 605 24.39 -9.31 24.50
N ALA A 606 25.26 -8.32 24.21
CA ALA A 606 24.92 -6.91 24.35
C ALA A 606 23.77 -6.51 23.40
N LEU A 607 23.86 -6.90 22.12
CA LEU A 607 22.83 -6.59 21.12
C LEU A 607 21.48 -7.22 21.45
N LYS A 608 21.45 -8.49 21.87
CA LYS A 608 20.20 -9.17 22.30
C LYS A 608 19.65 -8.57 23.59
N ARG A 609 20.49 -8.37 24.61
CA ARG A 609 20.11 -7.80 25.92
C ARG A 609 19.57 -6.38 25.80
N ARG A 610 20.07 -5.59 24.84
CA ARG A 610 19.61 -4.22 24.56
C ARG A 610 18.55 -4.16 23.46
N PHE A 611 18.11 -5.32 22.96
CA PHE A 611 17.09 -5.45 21.93
C PHE A 611 17.41 -4.65 20.66
N PHE A 612 18.63 -4.74 20.15
CA PHE A 612 18.95 -4.30 18.78
C PHE A 612 18.24 -5.20 17.77
N TYR A 613 18.34 -6.51 17.96
CA TYR A 613 17.55 -7.51 17.25
C TYR A 613 17.29 -8.73 18.13
N ALA A 614 16.26 -9.49 17.79
CA ALA A 614 15.91 -10.78 18.38
C ALA A 614 15.47 -11.77 17.30
N PRO A 615 15.59 -13.09 17.51
CA PRO A 615 15.00 -14.08 16.61
C PRO A 615 13.50 -13.82 16.44
N ALA A 616 13.01 -13.76 15.21
CA ALA A 616 11.60 -13.54 14.97
C ALA A 616 10.78 -14.72 15.50
N PHE A 617 9.64 -14.42 16.13
CA PHE A 617 8.75 -15.41 16.74
C PHE A 617 9.43 -16.25 17.85
N GLU A 618 10.37 -15.68 18.60
CA GLU A 618 11.15 -16.39 19.64
C GLU A 618 10.27 -17.18 20.64
N ILE A 619 9.15 -16.60 21.10
CA ILE A 619 8.22 -17.27 22.03
C ILE A 619 7.49 -18.48 21.43
N TYR A 620 7.55 -18.66 20.10
CA TYR A 620 7.03 -19.82 19.36
C TYR A 620 8.13 -20.81 18.97
N GLY A 621 9.35 -20.65 19.50
CA GLY A 621 10.52 -21.48 19.17
C GLY A 621 11.48 -20.84 18.16
N GLY A 622 11.12 -19.68 17.60
CA GLY A 622 11.93 -18.94 16.62
C GLY A 622 11.99 -19.58 15.24
N ILE A 623 12.22 -18.75 14.21
CA ILE A 623 12.44 -19.23 12.84
C ILE A 623 13.85 -18.82 12.39
N ALA A 624 14.66 -19.80 12.01
CA ALA A 624 16.03 -19.55 11.54
C ALA A 624 16.03 -18.65 10.30
N GLY A 625 16.90 -17.64 10.31
CA GLY A 625 17.02 -16.66 9.23
C GLY A 625 15.97 -15.54 9.25
N LEU A 626 15.07 -15.47 10.25
CA LEU A 626 14.16 -14.34 10.43
C LEU A 626 14.46 -13.63 11.76
N PHE A 627 14.55 -12.30 11.72
CA PHE A 627 14.91 -11.48 12.87
C PHE A 627 14.03 -10.23 12.96
N ASP A 628 13.63 -9.89 14.18
CA ASP A 628 12.93 -8.66 14.51
C ASP A 628 13.92 -7.64 15.05
N PHE A 629 13.93 -6.43 14.47
CA PHE A 629 14.73 -5.31 15.00
C PHE A 629 13.96 -4.62 16.13
N GLY A 630 14.60 -4.47 17.30
CA GLY A 630 14.02 -3.72 18.41
C GLY A 630 14.32 -2.21 18.31
N PRO A 631 13.93 -1.40 19.31
CA PRO A 631 13.96 0.06 19.21
C PRO A 631 15.32 0.66 18.77
N PRO A 632 16.47 0.31 19.38
CA PRO A 632 17.76 0.85 18.94
C PRO A 632 18.20 0.30 17.57
N GLY A 633 17.86 -0.95 17.23
CA GLY A 633 18.19 -1.53 15.93
C GLY A 633 17.40 -0.89 14.78
N CYS A 634 16.10 -0.67 14.97
CA CYS A 634 15.26 0.07 14.03
C CYS A 634 15.77 1.49 13.82
N ALA A 635 16.10 2.22 14.89
CA ALA A 635 16.63 3.57 14.78
C ALA A 635 17.99 3.59 14.08
N PHE A 636 18.90 2.65 14.37
CA PHE A 636 20.18 2.54 13.69
C PHE A 636 20.02 2.26 12.19
N GLN A 637 19.24 1.24 11.83
CA GLN A 637 18.98 0.89 10.43
C GLN A 637 18.35 2.05 9.67
N ASN A 638 17.37 2.73 10.26
CA ASN A 638 16.74 3.91 9.65
C ASN A 638 17.73 5.06 9.43
N ASN A 639 18.62 5.31 10.40
CA ASN A 639 19.64 6.34 10.23
C ASN A 639 20.66 5.97 9.14
N VAL A 640 21.07 4.70 9.05
CA VAL A 640 21.94 4.20 7.98
C VAL A 640 21.28 4.40 6.62
N VAL A 641 19.99 4.06 6.49
CA VAL A 641 19.21 4.26 5.25
C VAL A 641 19.03 5.75 4.92
N ASP A 642 18.80 6.61 5.92
CA ASP A 642 18.71 8.06 5.71
C ASP A 642 20.04 8.66 5.23
N VAL A 643 21.16 8.22 5.80
CA VAL A 643 22.50 8.59 5.32
C VAL A 643 22.71 8.08 3.90
N TRP A 644 22.28 6.86 3.59
CA TRP A 644 22.38 6.29 2.24
C TRP A 644 21.56 7.11 1.23
N ARG A 645 20.31 7.48 1.55
CA ARG A 645 19.49 8.36 0.71
C ARG A 645 20.17 9.70 0.44
N LYS A 646 20.72 10.32 1.49
CA LYS A 646 21.46 11.59 1.36
C LYS A 646 22.74 11.43 0.54
N HIS A 647 23.42 10.29 0.66
CA HIS A 647 24.70 10.04 0.00
C HIS A 647 24.57 9.62 -1.45
N PHE A 648 23.51 8.94 -1.85
CA PHE A 648 23.33 8.47 -3.24
C PHE A 648 22.17 9.17 -3.92
N ILE A 649 20.95 9.03 -3.40
CA ILE A 649 19.75 9.56 -4.07
C ILE A 649 19.79 11.08 -4.20
N LEU A 650 20.03 11.80 -3.09
CA LEU A 650 20.01 13.26 -3.12
C LEU A 650 21.25 13.87 -3.78
N GLU A 651 22.40 13.20 -3.70
CA GLU A 651 23.65 13.73 -4.24
C GLU A 651 23.76 13.52 -5.76
N GLU A 652 23.20 12.44 -6.30
CA GLU A 652 23.21 12.13 -7.74
C GLU A 652 21.86 12.38 -8.43
N ASP A 653 20.92 13.06 -7.76
CA ASP A 653 19.56 13.33 -8.25
C ASP A 653 18.83 12.06 -8.77
N MET A 654 19.02 10.93 -8.07
CA MET A 654 18.50 9.63 -8.52
C MET A 654 16.97 9.55 -8.39
N LEU A 655 16.37 8.76 -9.28
CA LEU A 655 14.94 8.52 -9.30
C LEU A 655 14.57 7.36 -8.34
N GLU A 656 14.29 7.68 -7.07
CA GLU A 656 13.81 6.68 -6.10
C GLU A 656 12.42 6.17 -6.51
N VAL A 657 12.28 4.84 -6.65
CA VAL A 657 11.03 4.15 -7.00
C VAL A 657 10.78 3.00 -6.03
N GLU A 658 9.52 2.82 -5.63
CA GLU A 658 9.08 1.70 -4.79
C GLU A 658 8.29 0.69 -5.63
N ALA A 659 8.89 -0.48 -5.87
CA ALA A 659 8.25 -1.60 -6.56
C ALA A 659 7.68 -2.64 -5.57
N THR A 660 6.69 -3.43 -6.01
CA THR A 660 6.07 -4.48 -5.19
C THR A 660 7.05 -5.60 -4.86
N MET A 661 6.87 -6.23 -3.70
CA MET A 661 7.61 -7.45 -3.32
C MET A 661 7.08 -8.71 -4.00
N LEU A 662 5.77 -8.77 -4.25
CA LEU A 662 5.15 -9.86 -5.00
C LEU A 662 5.47 -9.71 -6.49
N THR A 663 6.03 -10.76 -7.07
CA THR A 663 6.50 -10.78 -8.45
C THR A 663 5.92 -11.99 -9.19
N PRO A 664 5.21 -11.80 -10.31
CA PRO A 664 4.69 -12.92 -11.10
C PRO A 664 5.80 -13.84 -11.62
N HIS A 665 5.49 -15.14 -11.73
CA HIS A 665 6.44 -16.15 -12.22
C HIS A 665 7.11 -15.75 -13.54
N GLU A 666 6.34 -15.25 -14.51
CA GLU A 666 6.85 -14.87 -15.83
C GLU A 666 7.95 -13.81 -15.79
N VAL A 667 7.92 -12.89 -14.82
CA VAL A 667 8.96 -11.86 -14.68
C VAL A 667 10.28 -12.49 -14.28
N LEU A 668 10.26 -13.35 -13.24
CA LEU A 668 11.46 -14.01 -12.73
C LEU A 668 11.94 -15.16 -13.63
N LYS A 669 11.05 -15.73 -14.42
CA LYS A 669 11.41 -16.65 -15.50
C LYS A 669 12.15 -15.92 -16.61
N THR A 670 11.71 -14.71 -16.96
CA THR A 670 12.34 -13.89 -18.00
C THR A 670 13.72 -13.38 -17.59
N SER A 671 13.89 -12.97 -16.33
CA SER A 671 15.21 -12.58 -15.81
C SER A 671 16.14 -13.77 -15.56
N GLY A 672 15.65 -15.00 -15.66
CA GLY A 672 16.43 -16.24 -15.49
C GLY A 672 16.51 -16.76 -14.05
N HIS A 673 15.92 -16.06 -13.08
CA HIS A 673 15.91 -16.48 -11.67
C HIS A 673 15.17 -17.82 -11.48
N VAL A 674 14.05 -18.07 -12.16
CA VAL A 674 13.34 -19.36 -12.01
C VAL A 674 14.20 -20.56 -12.38
N ASP A 675 15.14 -20.40 -13.33
CA ASP A 675 15.94 -21.49 -13.87
C ASP A 675 17.30 -21.67 -13.18
N ARG A 676 17.75 -20.66 -12.44
CA ARG A 676 19.12 -20.60 -11.89
C ARG A 676 19.16 -20.35 -10.39
N PHE A 677 18.06 -19.89 -9.79
CA PHE A 677 17.99 -19.56 -8.37
C PHE A 677 17.61 -20.79 -7.54
N SER A 678 18.31 -21.90 -7.78
CA SER A 678 18.13 -23.17 -7.11
C SER A 678 19.48 -23.71 -6.63
N ASP A 679 19.44 -24.33 -5.46
CA ASP A 679 20.58 -24.99 -4.85
C ASP A 679 20.31 -26.48 -4.68
N TRP A 680 21.37 -27.26 -4.57
CA TRP A 680 21.27 -28.69 -4.31
C TRP A 680 21.16 -28.95 -2.80
N MET A 681 20.05 -29.56 -2.39
CA MET A 681 19.70 -29.85 -1.01
C MET A 681 19.82 -31.34 -0.69
N LEU A 682 20.34 -31.66 0.49
CA LEU A 682 20.41 -33.01 1.07
C LEU A 682 19.57 -33.07 2.34
N ARG A 683 18.97 -34.24 2.60
CA ARG A 683 18.20 -34.50 3.83
C ARG A 683 18.69 -35.77 4.53
N ASP A 684 18.89 -35.70 5.84
CA ASP A 684 19.15 -36.88 6.67
C ASP A 684 17.84 -37.61 6.98
N LEU A 685 17.76 -38.89 6.61
CA LEU A 685 16.58 -39.74 6.79
C LEU A 685 16.19 -39.96 8.26
N LYS A 686 17.15 -39.89 9.19
CA LYS A 686 16.89 -40.15 10.61
C LYS A 686 16.49 -38.90 11.38
N THR A 687 17.17 -37.79 11.13
CA THR A 687 16.97 -36.54 11.89
C THR A 687 16.06 -35.54 11.19
N GLY A 688 15.91 -35.66 9.87
CA GLY A 688 15.28 -34.63 9.03
C GLY A 688 16.13 -33.37 8.87
N GLU A 689 17.38 -33.34 9.34
CA GLU A 689 18.29 -32.20 9.15
C GLU A 689 18.59 -32.02 7.66
N ILE A 690 18.62 -30.76 7.23
CA ILE A 690 18.80 -30.36 5.84
C ILE A 690 20.17 -29.69 5.67
N PHE A 691 20.88 -30.07 4.61
CA PHE A 691 22.19 -29.53 4.24
C PHE A 691 22.18 -29.02 2.79
N ARG A 692 23.04 -28.05 2.49
CA ARG A 692 23.40 -27.69 1.10
C ARG A 692 24.49 -28.66 0.63
N ALA A 693 24.34 -29.23 -0.55
CA ALA A 693 25.13 -30.38 -0.99
C ALA A 693 26.61 -30.04 -1.22
N ASP A 694 26.86 -28.95 -1.94
CA ASP A 694 28.18 -28.34 -2.16
C ASP A 694 28.92 -28.09 -0.84
N HIS A 695 28.31 -27.34 0.09
CA HIS A 695 28.92 -26.98 1.37
C HIS A 695 29.22 -28.20 2.24
N LEU A 696 28.37 -29.23 2.19
CA LEU A 696 28.61 -30.44 2.98
C LEU A 696 29.81 -31.22 2.42
N VAL A 697 29.92 -31.32 1.09
CA VAL A 697 31.07 -31.94 0.44
C VAL A 697 32.34 -31.15 0.78
N GLU A 698 32.28 -29.83 0.64
CA GLU A 698 33.37 -28.91 0.99
C GLU A 698 33.85 -29.12 2.44
N GLU A 699 32.93 -29.04 3.42
CA GLU A 699 33.24 -29.14 4.85
C GLU A 699 33.89 -30.49 5.21
N VAL A 700 33.42 -31.58 4.61
CA VAL A 700 33.96 -32.92 4.90
C VAL A 700 35.32 -33.14 4.26
N LEU A 701 35.54 -32.69 3.02
CA LEU A 701 36.84 -32.80 2.35
C LEU A 701 37.89 -31.92 3.01
N GLU A 702 37.58 -30.67 3.35
CA GLU A 702 38.47 -29.79 4.12
C GLU A 702 38.85 -30.41 5.48
N SER A 703 37.89 -31.02 6.19
CA SER A 703 38.17 -31.67 7.47
C SER A 703 39.07 -32.89 7.33
N ARG A 704 38.99 -33.63 6.21
CA ARG A 704 39.85 -34.79 5.95
C ARG A 704 41.27 -34.36 5.60
N LEU A 705 41.41 -33.32 4.77
CA LEU A 705 42.72 -32.73 4.44
C LEU A 705 43.43 -32.20 5.69
N LYS A 706 42.70 -31.56 6.60
CA LYS A 706 43.26 -31.15 7.91
C LYS A 706 43.68 -32.33 8.79
N GLY A 707 42.92 -33.44 8.74
CA GLY A 707 43.28 -34.69 9.43
C GLY A 707 44.57 -35.30 8.90
N ASP A 708 44.77 -35.28 7.58
CA ASP A 708 46.00 -35.74 6.92
C ASP A 708 47.21 -34.88 7.28
N LEU A 709 47.08 -33.55 7.20
CA LEU A 709 48.15 -32.63 7.60
C LEU A 709 48.58 -32.84 9.07
N ALA A 710 47.61 -33.05 9.96
CA ALA A 710 47.87 -33.37 11.36
C ALA A 710 48.53 -34.75 11.53
N ALA A 711 48.13 -35.77 10.75
CA ALA A 711 48.73 -37.10 10.79
C ALA A 711 50.15 -37.15 10.20
N ARG A 712 50.48 -36.22 9.29
CA ARG A 712 51.83 -36.05 8.70
C ARG A 712 52.78 -35.19 9.53
N GLY A 713 52.32 -34.64 10.67
CA GLY A 713 53.13 -33.81 11.55
C GLY A 713 53.46 -32.42 10.99
N LEU A 714 52.72 -31.97 9.98
CA LEU A 714 52.89 -30.68 9.34
C LEU A 714 51.81 -29.73 9.89
N GLU A 715 52.03 -29.16 11.08
CA GLU A 715 51.16 -28.09 11.58
C GLU A 715 51.35 -26.82 10.75
N HIS A 716 50.30 -26.41 10.03
CA HIS A 716 50.20 -25.05 9.51
C HIS A 716 49.39 -24.21 10.51
N ASN A 717 50.10 -23.41 11.31
CA ASN A 717 49.50 -22.36 12.14
C ASN A 717 48.94 -21.25 11.23
N LYS A 718 47.69 -21.40 10.78
CA LYS A 718 46.83 -20.26 10.45
C LYS A 718 45.88 -20.07 11.63
N GLU A 719 45.85 -18.86 12.19
CA GLU A 719 44.89 -18.47 13.23
C GLU A 719 43.46 -18.71 12.72
N GLU A 720 42.82 -19.79 13.19
CA GLU A 720 41.45 -20.12 12.83
C GLU A 720 40.45 -19.37 13.73
N SER A 721 39.43 -18.76 13.11
CA SER A 721 38.33 -18.08 13.80
C SER A 721 37.56 -19.04 14.74
N GLU A 722 37.04 -18.52 15.86
CA GLU A 722 36.29 -19.31 16.86
C GLU A 722 35.07 -20.06 16.29
N ASP A 723 34.56 -19.63 15.13
CA ASP A 723 33.44 -20.27 14.47
C ASP A 723 33.83 -21.57 13.75
N LYS A 724 35.04 -21.65 13.20
CA LYS A 724 35.60 -22.92 12.69
C LYS A 724 35.78 -23.93 13.83
N LYS A 725 36.11 -23.47 15.05
CA LYS A 725 36.18 -24.32 16.25
C LYS A 725 34.82 -24.85 16.71
N LYS A 726 33.73 -24.06 16.60
CA LYS A 726 32.36 -24.51 16.91
C LYS A 726 31.75 -25.41 15.82
N ARG A 727 32.02 -25.16 14.54
CA ARG A 727 31.63 -26.07 13.42
C ARG A 727 32.29 -27.45 13.55
N LYS A 728 33.59 -27.49 13.89
CA LYS A 728 34.33 -28.72 14.22
C LYS A 728 33.69 -29.55 15.35
N LYS A 729 32.94 -28.95 16.27
CA LYS A 729 32.32 -29.65 17.42
C LYS A 729 31.16 -30.58 17.01
N LYS A 730 30.65 -30.47 15.78
CA LYS A 730 29.59 -31.35 15.24
C LYS A 730 30.09 -32.48 14.36
N VAL A 731 31.29 -32.40 13.77
CA VAL A 731 31.93 -33.55 13.13
C VAL A 731 32.48 -34.44 14.24
N LYS A 732 31.89 -35.62 14.48
CA LYS A 732 32.50 -36.61 15.38
C LYS A 732 33.92 -36.92 14.88
N GLU A 733 34.93 -36.57 15.70
CA GLU A 733 36.36 -36.89 15.57
C GLU A 733 36.97 -36.57 14.18
N ILE A 734 37.89 -35.60 14.12
CA ILE A 734 38.85 -35.55 13.00
C ILE A 734 39.65 -36.85 13.09
N LYS A 735 39.36 -37.81 12.21
CA LYS A 735 40.15 -39.03 12.10
C LYS A 735 41.55 -38.64 11.63
N LEU A 736 42.53 -38.87 12.50
CA LEU A 736 43.95 -38.77 12.18
C LEU A 736 44.31 -39.97 11.30
N GLU A 737 44.11 -39.82 9.99
CA GLU A 737 44.40 -40.83 8.99
C GLU A 737 45.27 -40.19 7.91
N LYS A 738 46.43 -40.79 7.64
CA LYS A 738 47.32 -40.33 6.58
C LYS A 738 46.70 -40.74 5.24
N LEU A 739 46.27 -39.77 4.46
CA LEU A 739 45.74 -39.96 3.11
C LEU A 739 46.91 -40.14 2.14
N ASP A 740 46.70 -40.84 1.02
CA ASP A 740 47.70 -40.92 -0.04
C ASP A 740 47.81 -39.58 -0.79
N ASP A 741 49.00 -39.23 -1.30
CA ASP A 741 49.25 -37.94 -1.99
C ASP A 741 48.31 -37.72 -3.18
N ALA A 742 47.97 -38.78 -3.92
CA ALA A 742 47.03 -38.72 -5.02
C ALA A 742 45.58 -38.39 -4.58
N VAL A 743 45.19 -38.79 -3.36
CA VAL A 743 43.86 -38.48 -2.80
C VAL A 743 43.81 -37.03 -2.30
N VAL A 744 44.93 -36.52 -1.79
CA VAL A 744 45.07 -35.11 -1.41
C VAL A 744 44.92 -34.20 -2.63
N GLU A 745 45.67 -34.48 -3.70
CA GLU A 745 45.54 -33.75 -4.98
C GLU A 745 44.12 -33.84 -5.55
N GLU A 746 43.48 -35.02 -5.47
CA GLU A 746 42.10 -35.21 -5.93
C GLU A 746 41.09 -34.39 -5.10
N TYR A 747 41.23 -34.35 -3.77
CA TYR A 747 40.36 -33.53 -2.92
C TYR A 747 40.54 -32.03 -3.18
N GLU A 748 41.78 -31.57 -3.33
CA GLU A 748 42.07 -30.18 -3.68
C GLU A 748 41.49 -29.82 -5.06
N HIS A 749 41.59 -30.72 -6.04
CA HIS A 749 40.99 -30.54 -7.36
C HIS A 749 39.46 -30.49 -7.31
N VAL A 750 38.83 -31.37 -6.53
CA VAL A 750 37.37 -31.36 -6.34
C VAL A 750 36.90 -30.08 -5.64
N LEU A 751 37.62 -29.62 -4.61
CA LEU A 751 37.32 -28.37 -3.91
C LEU A 751 37.42 -27.16 -4.84
N ALA A 752 38.43 -27.12 -5.72
CA ALA A 752 38.60 -26.04 -6.68
C ALA A 752 37.48 -25.96 -7.75
N GLN A 753 36.76 -27.07 -7.97
CA GLN A 753 35.69 -27.18 -8.97
C GLN A 753 34.29 -27.31 -8.34
N ILE A 754 34.16 -27.13 -7.03
CA ILE A 754 32.96 -27.53 -6.29
C ILE A 754 31.69 -26.85 -6.79
N ASP A 755 31.78 -25.56 -7.13
CA ASP A 755 30.68 -24.75 -7.66
C ASP A 755 30.24 -25.14 -9.08
N GLY A 756 31.08 -25.89 -9.81
CA GLY A 756 30.81 -26.37 -11.16
C GLY A 756 30.06 -27.71 -11.23
N TYR A 757 29.89 -28.42 -10.11
CA TYR A 757 29.25 -29.74 -10.11
C TYR A 757 27.71 -29.65 -10.08
N SER A 758 27.07 -30.43 -10.95
CA SER A 758 25.61 -30.65 -10.93
C SER A 758 25.18 -31.55 -9.75
N GLY A 759 23.91 -31.52 -9.39
CA GLY A 759 23.33 -32.35 -8.32
C GLY A 759 23.68 -33.84 -8.42
N PRO A 760 23.54 -34.49 -9.60
CA PRO A 760 23.95 -35.87 -9.77
C PRO A 760 25.46 -36.10 -9.54
N GLN A 761 26.32 -35.18 -9.96
CA GLN A 761 27.76 -35.28 -9.73
C GLN A 761 28.10 -35.09 -8.25
N LEU A 762 27.48 -34.14 -7.56
CA LEU A 762 27.60 -33.99 -6.10
C LEU A 762 27.12 -35.27 -5.38
N GLY A 763 26.05 -35.90 -5.86
CA GLY A 763 25.58 -37.19 -5.36
C GLY A 763 26.63 -38.30 -5.53
N GLN A 764 27.29 -38.36 -6.69
CA GLN A 764 28.38 -39.30 -6.94
C GLN A 764 29.59 -39.03 -6.02
N LEU A 765 29.95 -37.78 -5.77
CA LEU A 765 31.03 -37.43 -4.83
C LEU A 765 30.67 -37.83 -3.39
N ILE A 766 29.43 -37.64 -2.97
CA ILE A 766 28.93 -38.04 -1.65
C ILE A 766 29.00 -39.56 -1.47
N GLU A 767 28.60 -40.33 -2.48
CA GLU A 767 28.72 -41.79 -2.46
C GLU A 767 30.18 -42.25 -2.52
N LYS A 768 30.97 -41.69 -3.45
CA LYS A 768 32.39 -42.02 -3.66
C LYS A 768 33.21 -41.78 -2.40
N TYR A 769 32.98 -40.66 -1.72
CA TYR A 769 33.71 -40.29 -0.52
C TYR A 769 33.01 -40.72 0.78
N ASN A 770 31.91 -41.47 0.70
CA ASN A 770 31.12 -41.94 1.84
C ASN A 770 30.81 -40.81 2.85
N ILE A 771 30.24 -39.72 2.34
CA ILE A 771 29.88 -38.53 3.11
C ILE A 771 28.51 -38.76 3.77
N THR A 772 28.46 -38.65 5.10
CA THR A 772 27.24 -38.85 5.92
C THR A 772 26.95 -37.62 6.76
N ASN A 773 25.79 -37.55 7.44
CA ASN A 773 25.52 -36.48 8.40
C ASN A 773 26.66 -36.42 9.45
N PRO A 774 27.40 -35.31 9.57
CA PRO A 774 28.56 -35.23 10.46
C PRO A 774 28.23 -35.41 11.96
N ALA A 775 27.02 -35.03 12.37
CA ALA A 775 26.58 -35.10 13.77
C ALA A 775 26.09 -36.48 14.18
N THR A 776 25.39 -37.18 13.29
CA THR A 776 24.68 -38.43 13.60
C THR A 776 25.25 -39.67 12.91
N GLY A 777 26.08 -39.50 11.88
CA GLY A 777 26.51 -40.58 10.98
C GLY A 777 25.35 -41.15 10.13
N GLY A 778 24.23 -40.42 10.04
CA GLY A 778 23.06 -40.82 9.25
C GLY A 778 23.31 -40.77 7.74
N LYS A 779 22.67 -41.69 7.00
CA LYS A 779 22.71 -41.70 5.53
C LYS A 779 21.87 -40.54 4.98
N LEU A 780 22.38 -39.87 3.95
CA LEU A 780 21.75 -38.73 3.29
C LEU A 780 20.96 -39.19 2.07
N GLU A 781 19.85 -38.51 1.78
CA GLU A 781 19.16 -38.62 0.49
C GLU A 781 20.03 -38.03 -0.64
N PRO A 782 19.85 -38.46 -1.91
CA PRO A 782 20.52 -37.84 -3.06
C PRO A 782 20.22 -36.34 -3.15
N PRO A 783 21.13 -35.51 -3.70
CA PRO A 783 20.87 -34.08 -3.89
C PRO A 783 19.62 -33.80 -4.71
N VAL A 784 18.71 -32.99 -4.17
CA VAL A 784 17.48 -32.54 -4.84
C VAL A 784 17.57 -31.04 -5.07
N GLU A 785 17.10 -30.59 -6.23
CA GLU A 785 17.04 -29.16 -6.56
C GLU A 785 16.02 -28.45 -5.66
N PHE A 786 16.44 -27.37 -5.00
CA PHE A 786 15.63 -26.58 -4.09
C PHE A 786 15.63 -25.12 -4.52
N ASN A 787 14.44 -24.58 -4.82
CA ASN A 787 14.29 -23.19 -5.24
C ASN A 787 14.48 -22.24 -4.05
N LEU A 788 15.42 -21.30 -4.19
CA LEU A 788 15.74 -20.31 -3.17
C LEU A 788 14.76 -19.12 -3.17
N MET A 789 13.72 -19.11 -4.01
CA MET A 789 12.67 -18.10 -3.97
C MET A 789 11.46 -18.61 -3.18
N PHE A 790 10.87 -17.74 -2.36
CA PHE A 790 9.59 -18.05 -1.73
C PHE A 790 8.48 -17.97 -2.76
N ASP A 791 7.85 -19.10 -3.07
CA ASP A 791 6.71 -19.14 -3.98
C ASP A 791 5.40 -18.82 -3.26
N THR A 792 4.44 -18.32 -4.04
CA THR A 792 3.10 -18.00 -3.56
C THR A 792 2.11 -17.97 -4.71
N LEU A 793 0.82 -17.87 -4.38
CA LEU A 793 -0.26 -17.76 -5.35
C LEU A 793 -0.83 -16.35 -5.30
N ILE A 794 -0.81 -15.68 -6.44
CA ILE A 794 -1.34 -14.32 -6.59
C ILE A 794 -2.83 -14.43 -6.92
N GLY A 795 -3.67 -14.07 -5.95
CA GLY A 795 -5.13 -14.08 -6.07
C GLY A 795 -5.77 -15.41 -5.67
N PRO A 796 -7.10 -15.41 -5.43
CA PRO A 796 -7.79 -16.53 -4.78
C PRO A 796 -8.03 -17.74 -5.68
N SER A 797 -7.88 -17.61 -7.01
CA SER A 797 -8.08 -18.72 -7.94
C SER A 797 -6.91 -19.71 -7.96
N GLY A 798 -5.76 -19.36 -7.36
CA GLY A 798 -4.55 -20.17 -7.39
C GLY A 798 -3.91 -20.33 -8.77
N THR A 799 -4.43 -19.64 -9.79
CA THR A 799 -3.98 -19.80 -11.19
C THR A 799 -2.69 -19.03 -11.50
N LEU A 800 -2.45 -17.90 -10.82
CA LEU A 800 -1.27 -17.08 -11.06
C LEU A 800 -0.18 -17.38 -10.03
N LYS A 801 0.83 -18.16 -10.43
CA LYS A 801 2.02 -18.40 -9.61
C LYS A 801 2.86 -17.11 -9.52
N GLY A 802 3.33 -16.80 -8.32
CA GLY A 802 4.24 -15.70 -8.06
C GLY A 802 5.31 -16.11 -7.06
N TYR A 803 6.24 -15.20 -6.83
CA TYR A 803 7.27 -15.32 -5.81
C TYR A 803 7.38 -14.02 -5.04
N LEU A 804 7.99 -14.07 -3.87
CA LEU A 804 8.59 -12.88 -3.27
C LEU A 804 9.91 -12.59 -3.98
N ARG A 805 10.14 -11.32 -4.33
CA ARG A 805 11.31 -10.91 -5.11
C ARG A 805 12.64 -11.28 -4.40
N PRO A 806 13.61 -11.88 -5.10
CA PRO A 806 14.94 -12.16 -4.55
C PRO A 806 15.88 -10.96 -4.53
N GLU A 807 15.55 -9.92 -5.31
CA GLU A 807 16.25 -8.63 -5.48
C GLU A 807 15.21 -7.52 -5.77
N THR A 808 15.62 -6.26 -5.72
CA THR A 808 14.76 -5.09 -6.00
C THR A 808 14.92 -4.53 -7.43
N ALA A 809 16.03 -4.83 -8.10
CA ALA A 809 16.40 -4.40 -9.46
C ALA A 809 15.29 -4.59 -10.51
N GLN A 810 14.66 -5.76 -10.55
CA GLN A 810 13.61 -6.08 -11.54
C GLN A 810 12.46 -5.06 -11.58
N GLY A 811 12.12 -4.48 -10.43
CA GLY A 811 11.09 -3.44 -10.35
C GLY A 811 11.49 -2.14 -11.07
N GLN A 812 12.78 -1.83 -11.08
CA GLN A 812 13.35 -0.66 -11.74
C GLN A 812 13.40 -0.87 -13.26
N PHE A 813 13.90 -2.03 -13.73
CA PHE A 813 13.94 -2.37 -15.16
C PHE A 813 12.56 -2.37 -15.82
N LEU A 814 11.54 -2.94 -15.16
CA LEU A 814 10.17 -2.95 -15.67
C LEU A 814 9.51 -1.56 -15.72
N ASN A 815 10.08 -0.57 -15.04
CA ASN A 815 9.66 0.84 -15.10
C ASN A 815 10.63 1.72 -15.90
N PHE A 816 11.63 1.15 -16.57
CA PHE A 816 12.68 1.89 -17.30
C PHE A 816 12.12 3.00 -18.19
N SER A 817 11.15 2.70 -19.07
CA SER A 817 10.58 3.73 -19.96
C SER A 817 9.94 4.89 -19.19
N ARG A 818 9.29 4.63 -18.05
CA ARG A 818 8.69 5.70 -17.22
C ARG A 818 9.74 6.52 -16.51
N LEU A 819 10.85 5.89 -16.10
CA LEU A 819 11.97 6.56 -15.45
C LEU A 819 12.71 7.45 -16.46
N LEU A 820 12.93 6.94 -17.67
CA LEU A 820 13.49 7.71 -18.79
C LEU A 820 12.60 8.90 -19.16
N ASP A 821 11.29 8.66 -19.32
CA ASP A 821 10.29 9.72 -19.57
C ASP A 821 10.33 10.78 -18.46
N PHE A 822 10.42 10.35 -17.19
CA PHE A 822 10.48 11.26 -16.04
C PHE A 822 11.76 12.10 -16.04
N ASN A 823 12.87 11.54 -16.53
CA ASN A 823 14.12 12.29 -16.73
C ASN A 823 14.14 13.14 -18.00
N ASN A 824 13.02 13.22 -18.74
CA ASN A 824 12.88 13.91 -20.03
C ASN A 824 13.80 13.35 -21.11
N ASP A 825 13.90 12.02 -21.20
CA ASP A 825 14.72 11.29 -22.19
C ASP A 825 16.23 11.59 -22.11
N ARG A 826 16.70 12.16 -21.00
CA ARG A 826 18.11 12.50 -20.79
C ARG A 826 18.88 11.31 -20.22
N MET A 827 20.10 11.14 -20.72
CA MET A 827 21.08 10.14 -20.30
C MET A 827 22.41 10.81 -19.92
N PRO A 828 23.21 10.20 -19.02
CA PRO A 828 22.85 9.06 -18.18
C PRO A 828 21.84 9.45 -17.09
N PHE A 829 21.22 8.46 -16.46
CA PHE A 829 20.39 8.67 -15.26
C PHE A 829 20.43 7.44 -14.37
N ALA A 830 20.12 7.60 -13.08
CA ALA A 830 20.01 6.50 -12.13
C ALA A 830 18.61 6.40 -11.54
N SER A 831 18.15 5.18 -11.32
CA SER A 831 17.05 4.88 -10.41
C SER A 831 17.57 4.18 -9.17
N ALA A 832 16.80 4.25 -8.09
CA ALA A 832 17.12 3.52 -6.87
C ALA A 832 15.86 2.93 -6.21
N THR A 833 16.00 1.79 -5.55
CA THR A 833 14.95 1.21 -4.71
C THR A 833 15.53 0.79 -3.36
N ILE A 834 14.86 1.17 -2.28
CA ILE A 834 15.14 0.67 -0.93
C ILE A 834 13.95 -0.19 -0.50
N GLY A 835 14.17 -1.47 -0.25
CA GLY A 835 13.09 -2.36 0.15
C GLY A 835 13.53 -3.77 0.49
N LYS A 836 12.60 -4.56 1.01
CA LYS A 836 12.90 -5.95 1.39
C LYS A 836 13.02 -6.86 0.18
N SER A 837 13.92 -7.82 0.29
CA SER A 837 14.12 -8.95 -0.62
C SER A 837 14.16 -10.24 0.16
N PHE A 838 13.84 -11.34 -0.50
CA PHE A 838 13.58 -12.62 0.15
C PHE A 838 14.37 -13.74 -0.53
N ARG A 839 15.11 -14.51 0.26
CA ARG A 839 15.86 -15.67 -0.21
C ARG A 839 15.59 -16.83 0.74
N ASN A 840 14.95 -17.89 0.27
CA ASN A 840 14.63 -19.08 1.04
C ASN A 840 15.88 -19.93 1.30
N GLU A 841 16.82 -19.38 2.06
CA GLU A 841 18.08 -20.02 2.41
C GLU A 841 17.85 -21.39 3.05
N ILE A 842 18.57 -22.40 2.55
CA ILE A 842 18.46 -23.80 2.99
C ILE A 842 18.79 -23.93 4.49
N ALA A 843 19.91 -23.33 4.93
CA ALA A 843 20.38 -23.41 6.31
C ALA A 843 21.00 -22.08 6.79
N PRO A 844 20.19 -21.08 7.17
CA PRO A 844 20.69 -19.78 7.65
C PRO A 844 21.29 -19.91 9.06
N ARG A 845 22.64 -19.89 9.16
CA ARG A 845 23.38 -20.13 10.41
C ARG A 845 24.26 -18.95 10.90
N ALA A 846 24.30 -17.83 10.17
CA ALA A 846 25.25 -16.72 10.41
C ALA A 846 24.59 -15.44 10.96
N GLY A 847 23.59 -15.57 11.84
CA GLY A 847 22.88 -14.41 12.40
C GLY A 847 22.27 -13.50 11.32
N LEU A 848 22.52 -12.19 11.40
CA LEU A 848 22.05 -11.20 10.43
C LEU A 848 22.76 -11.24 9.07
N LEU A 849 23.87 -11.99 8.94
CA LEU A 849 24.65 -12.04 7.69
C LEU A 849 24.01 -12.93 6.62
N ARG A 850 23.25 -13.95 7.04
CA ARG A 850 22.56 -14.89 6.16
C ARG A 850 21.14 -15.13 6.65
N VAL A 851 20.20 -14.37 6.08
CA VAL A 851 18.80 -14.29 6.49
C VAL A 851 17.86 -14.53 5.31
N ARG A 852 16.61 -14.87 5.60
CA ARG A 852 15.58 -15.16 4.59
C ARG A 852 14.82 -13.94 4.12
N GLU A 853 14.85 -12.88 4.91
CA GLU A 853 14.23 -11.59 4.64
C GLU A 853 15.22 -10.51 5.07
N PHE A 854 15.58 -9.62 4.16
CA PHE A 854 16.52 -8.53 4.45
C PHE A 854 16.19 -7.28 3.65
N LEU A 855 16.56 -6.14 4.23
CA LEU A 855 16.49 -4.85 3.57
C LEU A 855 17.68 -4.70 2.62
N MET A 856 17.40 -4.35 1.38
CA MET A 856 18.38 -3.98 0.36
C MET A 856 18.15 -2.54 -0.07
N ALA A 857 19.23 -1.92 -0.55
CA ALA A 857 19.15 -0.70 -1.34
C ALA A 857 19.90 -0.96 -2.64
N GLU A 858 19.27 -0.79 -3.80
CA GLU A 858 19.89 -1.06 -5.10
C GLU A 858 19.73 0.15 -6.00
N ILE A 859 20.77 0.44 -6.77
CA ILE A 859 20.84 1.54 -7.72
C ILE A 859 20.99 0.94 -9.11
N GLU A 860 20.16 1.34 -10.07
CA GLU A 860 20.39 1.04 -11.50
C GLU A 860 20.83 2.33 -12.19
N HIS A 861 22.11 2.44 -12.52
CA HIS A 861 22.64 3.59 -13.24
C HIS A 861 22.75 3.27 -14.73
N TYR A 862 21.85 3.86 -15.53
CA TYR A 862 21.74 3.63 -16.96
C TYR A 862 22.68 4.55 -17.74
N VAL A 863 23.56 3.97 -18.56
CA VAL A 863 24.59 4.69 -19.35
C VAL A 863 24.53 4.33 -20.83
N ASP A 864 25.14 5.16 -21.66
CA ASP A 864 25.37 4.82 -23.07
C ASP A 864 26.42 3.70 -23.16
N PRO A 865 26.16 2.59 -23.87
CA PRO A 865 27.14 1.53 -24.06
C PRO A 865 28.47 2.00 -24.68
N ASN A 866 28.43 3.07 -25.49
CA ASN A 866 29.60 3.63 -26.15
C ASN A 866 30.31 4.71 -25.31
N ASP A 867 29.68 5.22 -24.26
CA ASP A 867 30.23 6.25 -23.38
C ASP A 867 29.87 5.94 -21.91
N LYS A 868 30.79 5.24 -21.23
CA LYS A 868 30.72 4.94 -19.80
C LYS A 868 31.54 5.92 -18.94
N SER A 869 31.81 7.13 -19.44
CA SER A 869 32.45 8.18 -18.64
C SER A 869 31.49 8.70 -17.56
N HIS A 870 32.03 9.24 -16.47
CA HIS A 870 31.20 9.81 -15.39
C HIS A 870 31.61 11.25 -15.11
N ALA A 871 30.67 12.18 -15.30
CA ALA A 871 30.94 13.63 -15.23
C ALA A 871 31.61 14.07 -13.91
N ARG A 872 31.36 13.35 -12.82
CA ARG A 872 31.89 13.64 -11.47
C ARG A 872 33.02 12.72 -11.02
N PHE A 873 33.58 11.88 -11.90
CA PHE A 873 34.68 10.98 -11.55
C PHE A 873 35.91 11.71 -10.99
N GLN A 874 36.15 12.93 -11.50
CA GLN A 874 37.25 13.79 -11.03
C GLN A 874 37.14 14.16 -9.54
N GLU A 875 35.96 14.10 -8.93
CA GLU A 875 35.76 14.38 -7.50
C GLU A 875 36.28 13.25 -6.59
N VAL A 876 36.39 12.03 -7.13
CA VAL A 876 36.72 10.83 -6.35
C VAL A 876 38.00 10.13 -6.80
N LYS A 877 38.61 10.54 -7.91
CA LYS A 877 39.79 9.89 -8.52
C LYS A 877 40.98 9.68 -7.58
N ASP A 878 41.15 10.56 -6.60
CA ASP A 878 42.29 10.56 -5.66
C ASP A 878 42.00 9.72 -4.40
N ILE A 879 40.85 9.04 -4.34
CA ILE A 879 40.52 8.15 -3.23
C ILE A 879 41.32 6.86 -3.37
N LYS A 880 42.17 6.61 -2.37
CA LYS A 880 42.97 5.39 -2.25
C LYS A 880 42.12 4.25 -1.71
N LEU A 881 42.15 3.11 -2.40
CA LEU A 881 41.33 1.94 -2.13
C LEU A 881 42.18 0.67 -2.09
N ARG A 882 41.61 -0.39 -1.50
CA ARG A 882 42.26 -1.69 -1.26
C ARG A 882 41.65 -2.74 -2.16
N PHE A 883 42.31 -3.07 -3.26
CA PHE A 883 41.82 -3.98 -4.29
C PHE A 883 42.39 -5.39 -4.12
N TRP A 884 41.56 -6.38 -4.47
CA TRP A 884 41.96 -7.77 -4.67
C TRP A 884 41.54 -8.20 -6.09
N PRO A 885 42.37 -7.87 -7.09
CA PRO A 885 42.06 -8.09 -8.51
C PRO A 885 42.02 -9.57 -8.88
N LYS A 886 41.30 -9.93 -9.95
CA LYS A 886 41.15 -11.31 -10.41
C LYS A 886 42.49 -12.01 -10.72
N GLY A 887 43.44 -11.31 -11.33
CA GLY A 887 44.74 -11.90 -11.68
C GLY A 887 45.59 -12.31 -10.46
N ILE A 888 45.42 -11.63 -9.32
CA ILE A 888 46.06 -12.01 -8.05
C ILE A 888 45.34 -13.20 -7.43
N GLN A 889 44.00 -13.22 -7.49
CA GLN A 889 43.19 -14.35 -7.03
C GLN A 889 43.53 -15.64 -7.78
N GLU A 890 43.64 -15.58 -9.12
CA GLU A 890 44.00 -16.72 -9.97
C GLU A 890 45.39 -17.28 -9.66
N SER A 891 46.31 -16.45 -9.16
CA SER A 891 47.63 -16.89 -8.70
C SER A 891 47.63 -17.59 -7.33
N GLY A 892 46.47 -17.63 -6.65
CA GLY A 892 46.34 -18.15 -5.28
C GLY A 892 46.85 -17.21 -4.19
N SER A 893 47.19 -15.96 -4.54
CA SER A 893 47.69 -14.95 -3.60
C SER A 893 46.54 -14.15 -2.96
N THR A 894 46.72 -13.79 -1.70
CA THR A 894 45.79 -12.92 -0.94
C THR A 894 46.35 -11.50 -0.77
N GLU A 895 47.34 -11.12 -1.58
CA GLU A 895 47.94 -9.79 -1.55
C GLU A 895 46.93 -8.72 -1.99
N ILE A 896 46.91 -7.60 -1.27
CA ILE A 896 46.02 -6.47 -1.53
C ILE A 896 46.80 -5.37 -2.25
N VAL A 897 46.26 -4.89 -3.36
CA VAL A 897 46.82 -3.76 -4.11
C VAL A 897 46.17 -2.49 -3.62
N GLU A 898 46.97 -1.59 -3.04
CA GLU A 898 46.49 -0.27 -2.66
C GLU A 898 46.78 0.76 -3.73
N GLN A 899 45.72 1.33 -4.30
CA GLN A 899 45.85 2.27 -5.41
C GLN A 899 44.74 3.32 -5.40
N ASN A 900 45.00 4.48 -6.00
CA ASN A 900 43.96 5.48 -6.26
C ASN A 900 42.98 4.98 -7.31
N ILE A 901 41.68 5.22 -7.13
CA ILE A 901 40.67 4.76 -8.09
C ILE A 901 40.89 5.32 -9.50
N GLY A 902 41.43 6.54 -9.63
CA GLY A 902 41.79 7.14 -10.92
C GLY A 902 42.85 6.34 -11.67
N GLU A 903 43.85 5.81 -10.97
CA GLU A 903 44.91 5.01 -11.57
C GLU A 903 44.44 3.56 -11.85
N ALA A 904 43.56 3.02 -11.00
CA ALA A 904 42.93 1.72 -11.23
C ALA A 904 42.06 1.72 -12.50
N VAL A 905 41.32 2.81 -12.76
CA VAL A 905 40.59 2.99 -14.03
C VAL A 905 41.54 3.22 -15.20
N ALA A 906 42.57 4.06 -15.04
CA ALA A 906 43.53 4.34 -16.12
C ALA A 906 44.36 3.12 -16.54
N SER A 907 44.62 2.19 -15.62
CA SER A 907 45.32 0.93 -15.90
C SER A 907 44.41 -0.17 -16.48
N GLY A 908 43.10 0.04 -16.52
CA GLY A 908 42.11 -0.95 -16.95
C GLY A 908 41.84 -2.04 -15.89
N MET A 909 42.27 -1.86 -14.64
CA MET A 909 41.90 -2.76 -13.55
C MET A 909 40.40 -2.68 -13.27
N VAL A 910 39.87 -1.45 -13.21
CA VAL A 910 38.43 -1.15 -13.16
C VAL A 910 38.01 -0.69 -14.55
N ASP A 911 36.99 -1.33 -15.13
CA ASP A 911 36.67 -1.22 -16.57
C ASP A 911 36.39 0.22 -17.05
N ASN A 912 35.72 1.05 -16.24
CA ASN A 912 35.30 2.39 -16.67
C ASN A 912 35.13 3.38 -15.50
N GLU A 913 35.04 4.68 -15.84
CA GLU A 913 34.91 5.77 -14.85
C GLU A 913 33.62 5.69 -14.04
N THR A 914 32.52 5.21 -14.62
CA THR A 914 31.23 5.10 -13.92
C THR A 914 31.29 4.03 -12.83
N LEU A 915 31.82 2.85 -13.15
CA LEU A 915 32.05 1.80 -12.18
C LEU A 915 33.01 2.27 -11.08
N GLY A 916 34.10 2.94 -11.45
CA GLY A 916 35.04 3.52 -10.50
C GLY A 916 34.42 4.60 -9.60
N TYR A 917 33.53 5.44 -10.15
CA TYR A 917 32.81 6.44 -9.38
C TYR A 917 31.98 5.80 -8.26
N PHE A 918 31.16 4.81 -8.60
CA PHE A 918 30.32 4.13 -7.61
C PHE A 918 31.13 3.35 -6.58
N ILE A 919 32.21 2.67 -6.98
CA ILE A 919 33.14 2.01 -6.04
C ILE A 919 33.66 3.00 -4.99
N ALA A 920 34.12 4.18 -5.41
CA ALA A 920 34.62 5.18 -4.49
C ALA A 920 33.51 5.79 -3.61
N ARG A 921 32.31 5.99 -4.16
CA ARG A 921 31.15 6.46 -3.38
C ARG A 921 30.68 5.44 -2.35
N ILE A 922 30.71 4.14 -2.67
CA ILE A 922 30.43 3.03 -1.75
C ILE A 922 31.41 3.08 -0.57
N TYR A 923 32.71 3.18 -0.85
CA TYR A 923 33.75 3.33 0.17
C TYR A 923 33.45 4.51 1.11
N LEU A 924 33.20 5.70 0.56
CA LEU A 924 32.91 6.90 1.36
C LEU A 924 31.67 6.73 2.24
N PHE A 925 30.61 6.10 1.72
CA PHE A 925 29.41 5.82 2.49
C PHE A 925 29.69 4.88 3.67
N LEU A 926 30.38 3.77 3.42
CA LEU A 926 30.70 2.77 4.45
C LEU A 926 31.57 3.36 5.56
N VAL A 927 32.57 4.17 5.20
CA VAL A 927 33.39 4.91 6.18
C VAL A 927 32.55 5.89 6.99
N LYS A 928 31.63 6.63 6.34
CA LYS A 928 30.76 7.62 6.99
C LYS A 928 29.84 7.02 8.05
N ILE A 929 29.41 5.78 7.89
CA ILE A 929 28.56 5.06 8.85
C ILE A 929 29.35 4.26 9.91
N GLY A 930 30.69 4.27 9.83
CA GLY A 930 31.58 3.70 10.86
C GLY A 930 32.25 2.37 10.50
N ILE A 931 32.28 1.98 9.23
CA ILE A 931 33.09 0.83 8.79
C ILE A 931 34.57 1.21 8.79
N ASN A 932 35.42 0.35 9.36
CA ASN A 932 36.86 0.50 9.35
C ASN A 932 37.45 0.24 7.94
N PRO A 933 38.12 1.23 7.30
CA PRO A 933 38.78 1.06 6.00
C PRO A 933 39.80 -0.08 5.95
N GLU A 934 40.53 -0.33 7.04
CA GLU A 934 41.55 -1.38 7.12
C GLU A 934 40.95 -2.79 7.14
N ARG A 935 39.65 -2.88 7.45
CA ARG A 935 38.85 -4.11 7.47
C ARG A 935 37.86 -4.16 6.30
N MET A 936 38.18 -3.44 5.22
CA MET A 936 37.41 -3.39 3.99
C MET A 936 38.34 -3.61 2.80
N ARG A 937 37.85 -4.35 1.80
CA ARG A 937 38.54 -4.60 0.53
C ARG A 937 37.55 -4.71 -0.63
N LEU A 938 38.03 -4.51 -1.83
CA LEU A 938 37.27 -4.62 -3.08
C LEU A 938 37.75 -5.86 -3.82
N ARG A 939 36.94 -6.91 -3.87
CA ARG A 939 37.25 -8.16 -4.57
C ARG A 939 36.64 -8.14 -5.97
N GLN A 940 37.44 -8.37 -6.99
CA GLN A 940 36.93 -8.53 -8.36
C GLN A 940 36.42 -9.95 -8.57
N HIS A 941 35.32 -10.14 -9.29
CA HIS A 941 34.85 -11.49 -9.66
C HIS A 941 35.82 -12.14 -10.66
N MET A 942 36.01 -13.46 -10.52
CA MET A 942 36.74 -14.28 -11.48
C MET A 942 35.85 -14.65 -12.67
N SER A 943 36.44 -15.08 -13.80
CA SER A 943 35.67 -15.39 -15.02
C SER A 943 34.66 -16.54 -14.87
N ASN A 944 34.86 -17.45 -13.93
CA ASN A 944 33.94 -18.53 -13.59
C ASN A 944 32.81 -18.12 -12.63
N GLU A 945 32.99 -17.04 -11.88
CA GLU A 945 32.00 -16.48 -10.93
C GLU A 945 31.13 -15.40 -11.57
N MET A 946 31.67 -14.72 -12.58
CA MET A 946 31.01 -13.63 -13.28
C MET A 946 29.67 -14.10 -13.86
N ALA A 947 28.59 -13.41 -13.50
CA ALA A 947 27.30 -13.64 -14.12
C ALA A 947 27.44 -13.51 -15.65
N HIS A 948 26.76 -14.37 -16.42
CA HIS A 948 26.90 -14.48 -17.88
C HIS A 948 26.60 -13.18 -18.66
N TYR A 949 26.09 -12.14 -18.00
CA TYR A 949 25.78 -10.83 -18.55
C TYR A 949 26.66 -9.68 -18.02
N ALA A 950 27.48 -9.92 -16.99
CA ALA A 950 28.32 -8.89 -16.40
C ALA A 950 29.62 -8.73 -17.19
N SER A 951 30.07 -7.49 -17.38
CA SER A 951 31.35 -7.18 -18.04
C SER A 951 32.49 -7.00 -17.03
N ASP A 952 32.19 -6.44 -15.86
CA ASP A 952 33.09 -6.37 -14.70
C ASP A 952 32.22 -6.35 -13.43
N CYS A 953 32.74 -6.88 -12.32
CA CYS A 953 32.03 -6.88 -11.04
C CYS A 953 33.01 -6.82 -9.87
N TRP A 954 32.72 -5.91 -8.93
CA TRP A 954 33.51 -5.66 -7.73
C TRP A 954 32.64 -5.75 -6.49
N ASP A 955 32.98 -6.67 -5.60
CA ASP A 955 32.36 -6.81 -4.29
C ASP A 955 33.15 -6.02 -3.26
N THR A 956 32.46 -5.11 -2.55
CA THR A 956 32.99 -4.54 -1.32
C THR A 956 32.77 -5.53 -0.19
N GLU A 957 33.86 -6.20 0.20
CA GLU A 957 33.89 -7.13 1.32
C GLU A 957 34.34 -6.42 2.59
N ILE A 958 33.63 -6.71 3.69
CA ILE A 958 33.97 -6.22 5.02
C ILE A 958 34.36 -7.42 5.87
N GLU A 959 35.51 -7.33 6.51
CA GLU A 959 36.00 -8.37 7.40
C GLU A 959 35.19 -8.35 8.69
N THR A 960 34.60 -9.48 9.05
CA THR A 960 33.89 -9.68 10.30
C THR A 960 34.49 -10.84 11.06
N SER A 961 33.98 -11.13 12.25
CA SER A 961 34.27 -12.35 13.00
C SER A 961 33.91 -13.65 12.27
N TYR A 962 33.09 -13.57 11.20
CA TYR A 962 32.77 -14.67 10.31
C TYR A 962 33.71 -14.76 9.09
N GLY A 963 34.70 -13.88 8.97
CA GLY A 963 35.57 -13.73 7.81
C GLY A 963 35.15 -12.56 6.91
N TRP A 964 35.69 -12.52 5.70
CA TRP A 964 35.35 -11.53 4.68
C TRP A 964 33.94 -11.80 4.14
N ILE A 965 33.05 -10.81 4.29
CA ILE A 965 31.66 -10.91 3.86
C ILE A 965 31.37 -9.79 2.86
N GLU A 966 30.87 -10.19 1.69
CA GLU A 966 30.31 -9.28 0.69
C GLU A 966 29.15 -8.48 1.29
N CYS A 967 29.30 -7.15 1.34
CA CYS A 967 28.28 -6.25 1.85
C CYS A 967 27.64 -5.39 0.76
N VAL A 968 28.40 -5.09 -0.30
CA VAL A 968 27.93 -4.34 -1.46
C VAL A 968 28.51 -4.95 -2.73
N GLY A 969 27.67 -5.42 -3.65
CA GLY A 969 28.08 -5.79 -5.00
C GLY A 969 28.02 -4.57 -5.92
N CYS A 970 28.99 -4.39 -6.80
CA CYS A 970 28.99 -3.34 -7.81
C CYS A 970 29.27 -3.97 -9.19
N ALA A 971 28.22 -4.17 -9.98
CA ALA A 971 28.29 -4.91 -11.23
C ALA A 971 28.02 -4.03 -12.45
N ASP A 972 28.72 -4.26 -13.55
CA ASP A 972 28.34 -3.75 -14.87
C ASP A 972 27.55 -4.84 -15.60
N ARG A 973 26.22 -4.78 -15.51
CA ARG A 973 25.29 -5.80 -16.03
C ARG A 973 25.03 -5.70 -17.54
N SER A 974 25.76 -4.82 -18.24
CA SER A 974 25.52 -4.49 -19.63
C SER A 974 24.02 -4.19 -19.89
N ALA A 975 23.47 -4.63 -21.02
CA ALA A 975 22.09 -4.37 -21.43
C ALA A 975 21.15 -5.56 -21.18
N TYR A 976 21.57 -6.57 -20.41
CA TYR A 976 20.90 -7.87 -20.35
C TYR A 976 19.44 -7.79 -19.89
N ASP A 977 19.17 -7.19 -18.73
CA ASP A 977 17.82 -7.15 -18.14
C ASP A 977 16.80 -6.44 -19.04
N LEU A 978 17.19 -5.27 -19.58
CA LEU A 978 16.34 -4.53 -20.52
C LEU A 978 16.11 -5.34 -21.81
N THR A 979 17.13 -6.06 -22.29
CA THR A 979 17.04 -6.86 -23.51
C THR A 979 16.10 -8.05 -23.35
N VAL A 980 16.23 -8.84 -22.27
CA VAL A 980 15.40 -10.02 -22.05
C VAL A 980 13.93 -9.65 -21.81
N HIS A 981 13.67 -8.57 -21.06
CA HIS A 981 12.31 -8.08 -20.84
C HIS A 981 11.71 -7.47 -22.11
N SER A 982 12.49 -6.71 -22.88
CA SER A 982 12.06 -6.17 -24.17
C SER A 982 11.68 -7.28 -25.15
N ALA A 983 12.52 -8.31 -25.26
CA ALA A 983 12.27 -9.47 -26.12
C ALA A 983 11.03 -10.28 -25.69
N ARG A 984 10.85 -10.51 -24.39
CA ARG A 984 9.71 -11.28 -23.86
C ARG A 984 8.38 -10.55 -24.01
N THR A 985 8.36 -9.24 -23.74
CA THR A 985 7.15 -8.42 -23.68
C THR A 985 6.81 -7.75 -25.02
N ASN A 986 7.73 -7.81 -25.99
CA ASN A 986 7.64 -7.08 -27.25
C ASN A 986 7.46 -5.57 -27.05
N THR A 987 8.00 -5.03 -25.95
CA THR A 987 7.98 -3.61 -25.60
C THR A 987 9.41 -3.09 -25.63
N LYS A 988 9.69 -2.10 -26.49
CA LYS A 988 11.04 -1.54 -26.63
C LYS A 988 11.46 -0.81 -25.34
N LEU A 989 12.49 -1.32 -24.67
CA LEU A 989 13.17 -0.68 -23.54
C LEU A 989 14.50 -0.08 -24.03
N VAL A 990 14.43 1.02 -24.76
CA VAL A 990 15.54 1.65 -25.48
C VAL A 990 15.54 3.17 -25.26
N VAL A 991 16.71 3.79 -25.41
CA VAL A 991 16.89 5.24 -25.47
C VAL A 991 16.85 5.69 -26.93
N ARG A 992 16.26 6.86 -27.18
CA ARG A 992 16.28 7.53 -28.48
C ARG A 992 17.00 8.86 -28.35
N GLN A 993 18.21 8.93 -28.87
CA GLN A 993 19.06 10.11 -28.82
C GLN A 993 19.06 10.82 -30.16
N THR A 994 18.68 12.10 -30.19
CA THR A 994 18.83 12.94 -31.38
C THR A 994 20.30 13.16 -31.68
N LEU A 995 20.71 12.94 -32.93
CA LEU A 995 22.08 13.18 -33.39
C LEU A 995 22.24 14.67 -33.74
N ASP A 996 23.36 15.27 -33.33
CA ASP A 996 23.68 16.68 -33.62
C ASP A 996 23.81 16.92 -35.14
N GLU A 997 24.40 15.95 -35.85
CA GLU A 997 24.48 15.91 -37.30
C GLU A 997 23.84 14.62 -37.85
N PRO A 998 22.95 14.69 -38.86
CA PRO A 998 22.33 13.50 -39.42
C PRO A 998 23.37 12.61 -40.11
N ILE A 999 23.45 11.34 -39.71
CA ILE A 999 24.39 10.39 -40.29
C ILE A 999 23.70 9.69 -41.46
N THR A 1000 24.36 9.68 -42.62
CA THR A 1000 23.89 8.90 -43.76
C THR A 1000 24.47 7.49 -43.65
N VAL A 1001 23.63 6.51 -43.35
CA VAL A 1001 24.03 5.11 -43.23
C VAL A 1001 23.50 4.34 -44.44
N GLU A 1002 24.38 3.64 -45.14
CA GLU A 1002 24.01 2.65 -46.15
C GLU A 1002 23.87 1.31 -45.44
N LYS A 1003 22.66 0.73 -45.44
CA LYS A 1003 22.41 -0.62 -44.89
C LYS A 1003 21.71 -1.48 -45.93
N LEU A 1004 22.03 -2.78 -45.95
CA LEU A 1004 21.25 -3.76 -46.70
C LEU A 1004 19.90 -4.01 -46.01
N GLU A 1005 18.80 -3.83 -46.72
CA GLU A 1005 17.46 -4.14 -46.24
C GLU A 1005 16.75 -5.15 -47.14
N ILE A 1006 15.94 -6.01 -46.52
CA ILE A 1006 15.07 -6.96 -47.22
C ILE A 1006 13.65 -6.41 -47.33
N GLU A 1007 13.19 -6.18 -48.56
CA GLU A 1007 11.81 -5.84 -48.88
C GLU A 1007 11.02 -7.11 -49.21
N ILE A 1008 9.89 -7.31 -48.52
CA ILE A 1008 9.04 -8.50 -48.68
C ILE A 1008 7.78 -8.12 -49.45
N ALA A 1009 7.50 -8.81 -50.55
CA ALA A 1009 6.31 -8.59 -51.38
C ALA A 1009 5.03 -9.13 -50.73
N LYS A 1010 4.50 -8.41 -49.73
CA LYS A 1010 3.39 -8.85 -48.85
C LYS A 1010 2.15 -9.41 -49.58
N LYS A 1011 1.83 -8.88 -50.77
CA LYS A 1011 0.69 -9.34 -51.60
C LYS A 1011 0.84 -10.78 -52.09
N GLN A 1012 2.06 -11.23 -52.37
CA GLN A 1012 2.35 -12.56 -52.89
C GLN A 1012 2.82 -13.50 -51.76
N PHE A 1013 3.49 -12.93 -50.76
CA PHE A 1013 4.04 -13.63 -49.60
C PHE A 1013 2.97 -14.27 -48.69
N GLY A 1014 1.91 -13.54 -48.36
CA GLY A 1014 0.83 -14.03 -47.49
C GLY A 1014 0.10 -15.27 -48.06
N PRO A 1015 -0.38 -15.24 -49.32
CA PRO A 1015 -1.02 -16.40 -49.95
C PRO A 1015 -0.11 -17.63 -50.12
N ARG A 1016 1.21 -17.43 -50.29
CA ARG A 1016 2.20 -18.50 -50.49
C ARG A 1016 2.45 -19.31 -49.23
N PHE A 1017 2.64 -18.65 -48.08
CA PHE A 1017 3.03 -19.31 -46.82
C PHE A 1017 1.88 -19.45 -45.81
N ARG A 1018 0.73 -18.79 -46.04
CA ARG A 1018 -0.49 -18.90 -45.21
C ARG A 1018 -0.21 -18.81 -43.71
N LYS A 1019 -0.34 -19.94 -42.99
CA LYS A 1019 -0.15 -20.03 -41.52
C LYS A 1019 1.30 -19.80 -41.10
N ASP A 1020 2.25 -20.06 -41.98
CA ASP A 1020 3.70 -19.95 -41.71
C ASP A 1020 4.26 -18.58 -42.12
N ALA A 1021 3.47 -17.75 -42.81
CA ALA A 1021 3.90 -16.46 -43.34
C ALA A 1021 4.48 -15.52 -42.25
N ALA A 1022 3.83 -15.44 -41.09
CA ALA A 1022 4.31 -14.60 -39.98
C ALA A 1022 5.66 -15.08 -39.41
N THR A 1023 5.88 -16.40 -39.40
CA THR A 1023 7.12 -17.02 -38.91
C THR A 1023 8.27 -16.77 -39.88
N VAL A 1024 8.02 -16.93 -41.19
CA VAL A 1024 9.00 -16.67 -42.24
C VAL A 1024 9.33 -15.17 -42.34
N GLU A 1025 8.33 -14.29 -42.26
CA GLU A 1025 8.52 -12.83 -42.25
C GLU A 1025 9.40 -12.40 -41.07
N LYS A 1026 9.12 -12.92 -39.86
CA LYS A 1026 9.90 -12.61 -38.66
C LYS A 1026 11.34 -13.09 -38.75
N PHE A 1027 11.58 -14.27 -39.33
CA PHE A 1027 12.93 -14.80 -39.53
C PHE A 1027 13.74 -13.92 -40.49
N LEU A 1028 13.15 -13.56 -41.64
CA LEU A 1028 13.81 -12.74 -42.66
C LEU A 1028 14.16 -11.34 -42.16
N LEU A 1029 13.26 -10.71 -41.40
CA LEU A 1029 13.51 -9.39 -40.82
C LEU A 1029 14.49 -9.41 -39.64
N SER A 1030 14.87 -10.58 -39.13
CA SER A 1030 15.82 -10.73 -38.01
C SER A 1030 17.27 -11.01 -38.43
N GLN A 1031 17.53 -11.13 -39.74
CA GLN A 1031 18.88 -11.40 -40.26
C GLN A 1031 19.79 -10.18 -40.08
N THR A 1032 21.06 -10.44 -39.79
CA THR A 1032 22.12 -9.43 -39.75
C THR A 1032 22.54 -8.98 -41.15
N GLU A 1033 23.24 -7.85 -41.25
CA GLU A 1033 23.71 -7.34 -42.55
C GLU A 1033 24.66 -8.31 -43.28
N CYS A 1034 25.54 -9.01 -42.54
CA CYS A 1034 26.42 -10.03 -43.10
C CYS A 1034 25.63 -11.23 -43.67
N GLU A 1035 24.58 -11.67 -42.96
CA GLU A 1035 23.71 -12.75 -43.42
C GLU A 1035 22.89 -12.31 -44.64
N LEU A 1036 22.41 -11.07 -44.68
CA LEU A 1036 21.71 -10.51 -45.83
C LEU A 1036 22.62 -10.39 -47.07
N GLU A 1037 23.92 -10.13 -46.90
CA GLU A 1037 24.89 -10.16 -48.01
C GLU A 1037 25.06 -11.57 -48.60
N GLU A 1038 25.10 -12.60 -47.76
CA GLU A 1038 25.20 -13.99 -48.20
C GLU A 1038 23.92 -14.43 -48.92
N LEU A 1039 22.76 -14.08 -48.36
CA LEU A 1039 21.45 -14.36 -48.94
C LEU A 1039 21.24 -13.63 -50.28
N ASP A 1040 21.71 -12.38 -50.41
CA ASP A 1040 21.67 -11.62 -51.67
C ASP A 1040 22.59 -12.23 -52.75
N LYS A 1041 23.79 -12.69 -52.36
CA LYS A 1041 24.69 -13.43 -53.26
C LYS A 1041 24.04 -14.73 -53.75
N GLU A 1042 23.40 -15.49 -52.86
CA GLU A 1042 22.72 -16.73 -53.20
C GLU A 1042 21.51 -16.49 -54.13
N LEU A 1043 20.69 -15.48 -53.83
CA LEU A 1043 19.54 -15.09 -54.65
C LEU A 1043 19.96 -14.70 -56.07
N LYS A 1044 21.05 -13.94 -56.21
CA LYS A 1044 21.59 -13.50 -57.51
C LYS A 1044 22.26 -14.64 -58.30
N ALA A 1045 22.89 -15.59 -57.62
CA ALA A 1045 23.57 -16.72 -58.26
C ALA A 1045 22.60 -17.83 -58.71
N ASN A 1046 21.62 -18.18 -57.88
CA ASN A 1046 20.77 -19.36 -58.06
C ASN A 1046 19.31 -19.03 -58.44
N GLY A 1047 18.91 -17.76 -58.40
CA GLY A 1047 17.54 -17.31 -58.67
C GLY A 1047 16.51 -17.69 -57.60
N LYS A 1048 16.95 -18.34 -56.51
CA LYS A 1048 16.16 -18.71 -55.32
C LYS A 1048 17.06 -18.93 -54.11
N ILE A 1049 16.54 -18.70 -52.92
CA ILE A 1049 17.16 -18.98 -51.63
C ILE A 1049 16.40 -20.13 -50.96
N VAL A 1050 17.11 -21.07 -50.34
CA VAL A 1050 16.51 -22.16 -49.56
C VAL A 1050 16.89 -22.00 -48.08
N VAL A 1051 15.95 -21.51 -47.27
CA VAL A 1051 16.19 -21.23 -45.85
C VAL A 1051 15.58 -22.32 -44.97
N LYS A 1052 16.36 -22.86 -44.03
CA LYS A 1052 15.87 -23.78 -43.01
C LYS A 1052 15.52 -23.00 -41.74
N ILE A 1053 14.22 -22.92 -41.42
CA ILE A 1053 13.74 -22.22 -40.23
C ILE A 1053 13.50 -23.25 -39.12
N PRO A 1054 14.04 -23.08 -37.89
CA PRO A 1054 13.95 -24.09 -36.83
C PRO A 1054 12.53 -24.56 -36.47
N THR A 1055 11.53 -23.71 -36.69
CA THR A 1055 10.11 -23.97 -36.40
C THR A 1055 9.34 -24.61 -37.55
N ILE A 1056 9.94 -24.81 -38.72
CA ILE A 1056 9.31 -25.39 -39.91
C ILE A 1056 10.12 -26.61 -40.36
N GLU A 1057 9.48 -27.79 -40.42
CA GLU A 1057 10.17 -29.04 -40.80
C GLU A 1057 10.66 -29.06 -42.26
N ALA A 1058 9.95 -28.37 -43.17
CA ALA A 1058 10.30 -28.30 -44.58
C ALA A 1058 11.16 -27.06 -44.92
N PRO A 1059 12.17 -27.19 -45.79
CA PRO A 1059 12.96 -26.05 -46.25
C PRO A 1059 12.09 -25.05 -47.02
N VAL A 1060 12.27 -23.76 -46.73
CA VAL A 1060 11.47 -22.65 -47.29
C VAL A 1060 12.19 -22.07 -48.50
N GLU A 1061 11.58 -22.17 -49.69
CA GLU A 1061 12.10 -21.58 -50.91
C GLU A 1061 11.58 -20.15 -51.11
N LEU A 1062 12.51 -19.21 -51.34
CA LEU A 1062 12.23 -17.78 -51.54
C LEU A 1062 12.82 -17.32 -52.88
N GLY A 1063 11.97 -16.80 -53.77
CA GLY A 1063 12.37 -16.25 -55.06
C GLY A 1063 12.36 -14.72 -55.09
N PRO A 1064 12.88 -14.12 -56.17
CA PRO A 1064 12.91 -12.65 -56.36
C PRO A 1064 11.51 -12.03 -56.52
N ASP A 1065 10.47 -12.84 -56.74
CA ASP A 1065 9.07 -12.43 -56.71
C ASP A 1065 8.56 -12.19 -55.27
N LEU A 1066 9.22 -12.77 -54.27
CA LEU A 1066 8.81 -12.72 -52.86
C LEU A 1066 9.67 -11.79 -52.01
N ILE A 1067 10.96 -11.69 -52.29
CA ILE A 1067 11.93 -10.90 -51.52
C ILE A 1067 12.87 -10.12 -52.44
N LYS A 1068 13.26 -8.93 -52.01
CA LYS A 1068 14.26 -8.09 -52.67
C LYS A 1068 15.24 -7.57 -51.63
N ILE A 1069 16.54 -7.71 -51.87
CA ILE A 1069 17.58 -7.23 -50.94
C ILE A 1069 18.33 -6.09 -51.65
N ASP A 1070 18.21 -4.87 -51.13
CA ASP A 1070 18.81 -3.67 -51.71
C ASP A 1070 19.64 -2.91 -50.66
N LYS A 1071 20.70 -2.22 -51.12
CA LYS A 1071 21.39 -1.21 -50.30
C LYS A 1071 20.55 0.05 -50.25
N VAL A 1072 20.02 0.38 -49.08
CA VAL A 1072 19.19 1.55 -48.86
C VAL A 1072 20.00 2.59 -48.09
N THR A 1073 20.19 3.76 -48.69
CA THR A 1073 20.78 4.92 -48.03
C THR A 1073 19.72 5.60 -47.18
N ARG A 1074 19.89 5.62 -45.85
CA ARG A 1074 19.00 6.34 -44.92
C ARG A 1074 19.77 7.40 -44.15
N THR A 1075 19.20 8.59 -44.12
CA THR A 1075 19.65 9.64 -43.21
C THR A 1075 19.00 9.40 -41.84
N GLU A 1076 19.78 8.95 -40.87
CA GLU A 1076 19.33 8.73 -39.49
C GLU A 1076 19.53 10.03 -38.68
N HIS A 1077 18.41 10.58 -38.17
CA HIS A 1077 18.42 11.75 -37.27
C HIS A 1077 18.49 11.37 -35.78
N VAL A 1078 18.25 10.09 -35.46
CA VAL A 1078 18.10 9.58 -34.10
C VAL A 1078 18.83 8.25 -33.99
N ARG A 1079 19.72 8.11 -33.01
CA ARG A 1079 20.33 6.84 -32.60
C ARG A 1079 19.45 6.17 -31.55
N GLU A 1080 19.04 4.92 -31.82
CA GLU A 1080 18.31 4.08 -30.86
C GLU A 1080 19.29 3.05 -30.28
N TYR A 1081 19.38 2.93 -28.95
CA TYR A 1081 20.23 1.94 -28.29
C TYR A 1081 19.63 1.47 -26.95
N THR A 1082 20.02 0.27 -26.51
CA THR A 1082 19.69 -0.22 -25.16
C THR A 1082 20.80 0.19 -24.20
N PRO A 1083 20.51 0.90 -23.10
CA PRO A 1083 21.56 1.37 -22.20
C PRO A 1083 22.20 0.22 -21.43
N ASN A 1084 23.48 0.38 -21.12
CA ASN A 1084 24.16 -0.47 -20.15
C ASN A 1084 23.78 -0.03 -18.73
N VAL A 1085 23.90 -0.94 -17.76
CA VAL A 1085 23.53 -0.68 -16.37
C VAL A 1085 24.68 -0.99 -15.42
N ILE A 1086 25.06 0.00 -14.62
CA ILE A 1086 25.92 -0.20 -13.45
C ILE A 1086 25.03 -0.34 -12.22
N GLU A 1087 25.17 -1.46 -11.51
CA GLU A 1087 24.37 -1.80 -10.34
C GLU A 1087 25.20 -1.88 -9.06
N PRO A 1088 25.13 -0.84 -8.22
CA PRO A 1088 25.45 -0.92 -6.81
C PRO A 1088 24.31 -1.55 -5.98
N SER A 1089 24.53 -2.76 -5.44
CA SER A 1089 23.57 -3.50 -4.61
C SER A 1089 24.03 -3.63 -3.16
N PHE A 1090 23.32 -3.01 -2.23
CA PHE A 1090 23.69 -2.90 -0.83
C PHE A 1090 22.86 -3.83 0.06
N GLY A 1091 23.53 -4.80 0.70
CA GLY A 1091 22.93 -5.64 1.74
C GLY A 1091 22.87 -4.90 3.09
N ILE A 1092 21.87 -4.04 3.30
CA ILE A 1092 21.78 -3.17 4.49
C ILE A 1092 21.86 -3.96 5.81
N GLY A 1093 21.29 -5.17 5.86
CA GLY A 1093 21.41 -6.05 7.04
C GLY A 1093 22.85 -6.45 7.37
N ARG A 1094 23.65 -6.81 6.36
CA ARG A 1094 25.07 -7.17 6.51
C ARG A 1094 25.90 -5.96 6.93
N ILE A 1095 25.66 -4.82 6.26
CA ILE A 1095 26.32 -3.54 6.58
C ILE A 1095 26.04 -3.12 8.03
N VAL A 1096 24.78 -3.22 8.47
CA VAL A 1096 24.39 -2.90 9.86
C VAL A 1096 25.12 -3.80 10.85
N TYR A 1097 25.19 -5.10 10.60
CA TYR A 1097 25.92 -6.02 11.48
C TYR A 1097 27.41 -5.68 11.54
N ALA A 1098 28.05 -5.49 10.39
CA ALA A 1098 29.47 -5.16 10.29
C ALA A 1098 29.79 -3.83 10.99
N ALA A 1099 28.94 -2.81 10.85
CA ALA A 1099 29.10 -1.53 11.55
C ALA A 1099 28.97 -1.67 13.08
N LEU A 1100 28.05 -2.51 13.57
CA LEU A 1100 27.94 -2.82 15.00
C LEU A 1100 29.16 -3.59 15.51
N GLU A 1101 29.71 -4.52 14.71
CA GLU A 1101 30.91 -5.27 15.07
C GLU A 1101 32.14 -4.36 15.14
N HIS A 1102 32.35 -3.53 14.12
CA HIS A 1102 33.48 -2.59 14.06
C HIS A 1102 33.43 -1.50 15.13
N ALA A 1103 32.22 -1.15 15.59
CA ALA A 1103 32.02 -0.20 16.66
C ALA A 1103 32.19 -0.82 18.07
N PHE A 1104 32.25 -2.14 18.21
CA PHE A 1104 32.19 -2.80 19.51
C PHE A 1104 33.56 -2.97 20.18
N TRP A 1105 33.63 -2.63 21.46
CA TRP A 1105 34.76 -2.90 22.34
C TRP A 1105 34.31 -2.92 23.81
N THR A 1106 35.18 -3.39 24.72
CA THR A 1106 34.95 -3.28 26.16
C THR A 1106 35.97 -2.36 26.81
N ARG A 1107 35.54 -1.65 27.86
CA ARG A 1107 36.41 -0.74 28.61
C ARG A 1107 37.63 -1.47 29.20
N PRO A 1108 38.85 -0.93 29.07
CA PRO A 1108 40.05 -1.54 29.67
C PRO A 1108 39.97 -1.70 31.19
N GLU A 1109 39.23 -0.80 31.86
CA GLU A 1109 39.04 -0.83 33.31
C GLU A 1109 37.99 -1.86 33.78
N ASP A 1110 37.10 -2.33 32.91
CA ASP A 1110 35.98 -3.21 33.26
C ASP A 1110 35.49 -3.98 32.01
N ASP A 1111 35.89 -5.24 31.91
CA ASP A 1111 35.59 -6.14 30.78
C ASP A 1111 34.11 -6.44 30.56
N ASP A 1112 33.24 -6.10 31.53
CA ASP A 1112 31.78 -6.23 31.42
C ASP A 1112 31.12 -4.97 30.84
N ARG A 1113 31.84 -3.85 30.74
CA ARG A 1113 31.34 -2.60 30.16
C ARG A 1113 31.57 -2.56 28.66
N ALA A 1114 30.60 -3.09 27.93
CA ALA A 1114 30.52 -2.96 26.48
C ALA A 1114 30.21 -1.53 26.03
N VAL A 1115 30.84 -1.12 24.93
CA VAL A 1115 30.63 0.17 24.27
C VAL A 1115 30.40 -0.07 22.78
N LEU A 1116 29.42 0.64 22.21
CA LEU A 1116 29.24 0.73 20.76
C LEU A 1116 29.66 2.12 20.27
N SER A 1117 30.85 2.22 19.66
CA SER A 1117 31.41 3.44 19.09
C SER A 1117 30.76 3.89 17.78
N LEU A 1118 29.42 3.95 17.74
CA LEU A 1118 28.67 4.39 16.57
C LEU A 1118 28.93 5.87 16.26
N PRO A 1119 29.16 6.25 14.99
CA PRO A 1119 29.28 7.65 14.62
C PRO A 1119 28.01 8.44 15.00
N PRO A 1120 28.13 9.69 15.46
CA PRO A 1120 26.98 10.48 15.89
C PRO A 1120 25.86 10.59 14.86
N ILE A 1121 26.19 10.64 13.56
CA ILE A 1121 25.20 10.73 12.48
C ILE A 1121 24.28 9.50 12.41
N VAL A 1122 24.77 8.29 12.69
CA VAL A 1122 23.99 7.05 12.64
C VAL A 1122 23.52 6.54 14.01
N ALA A 1123 24.06 7.06 15.12
CA ALA A 1123 23.69 6.61 16.46
C ALA A 1123 22.17 6.63 16.73
N PRO A 1124 21.57 5.57 17.31
CA PRO A 1124 20.11 5.46 17.54
C PRO A 1124 19.52 6.62 18.33
N THR A 1125 20.21 6.99 19.41
CA THR A 1125 19.89 8.11 20.28
C THR A 1125 21.14 8.98 20.32
N LYS A 1126 21.00 10.30 20.15
CA LYS A 1126 22.15 11.21 20.11
C LYS A 1126 22.58 11.63 21.52
N VAL A 1127 21.62 11.80 22.42
CA VAL A 1127 21.87 12.35 23.75
C VAL A 1127 21.21 11.51 24.85
N LEU A 1128 21.96 11.17 25.88
CA LEU A 1128 21.44 10.75 27.19
C LEU A 1128 21.29 11.99 28.07
N VAL A 1129 20.13 12.26 28.63
CA VAL A 1129 19.94 13.28 29.68
C VAL A 1129 19.81 12.56 31.02
N VAL A 1130 20.68 12.89 31.98
CA VAL A 1130 20.79 12.18 33.25
C VAL A 1130 20.91 13.17 34.42
N PRO A 1131 19.98 13.17 35.39
CA PRO A 1131 20.19 13.94 36.62
C PRO A 1131 21.19 13.22 37.53
N LEU A 1132 22.05 13.95 38.25
CA LEU A 1132 23.07 13.38 39.14
C LEU A 1132 22.43 12.51 40.23
N SER A 1133 21.32 12.98 40.79
CA SER A 1133 20.48 12.27 41.77
C SER A 1133 19.00 12.34 41.38
N ASN A 1134 18.16 11.52 42.01
CA ASN A 1134 16.70 11.59 41.82
C ASN A 1134 16.02 12.66 42.70
N SER A 1135 16.77 13.67 43.15
CA SER A 1135 16.19 14.81 43.87
C SER A 1135 15.15 15.51 43.02
N ALA A 1136 14.00 15.84 43.61
CA ALA A 1136 12.93 16.57 42.94
C ALA A 1136 13.40 17.94 42.41
N GLU A 1137 14.46 18.51 43.01
CA GLU A 1137 15.02 19.80 42.64
C GLU A 1137 15.67 19.81 41.25
N LEU A 1138 16.22 18.69 40.78
CA LEU A 1138 16.91 18.61 39.48
C LEU A 1138 15.93 18.38 38.31
N LEU A 1139 14.71 17.90 38.60
CA LEU A 1139 13.72 17.55 37.56
C LEU A 1139 13.29 18.74 36.69
N PRO A 1140 13.06 19.96 37.22
CA PRO A 1140 12.74 21.12 36.39
C PRO A 1140 13.80 21.42 35.32
N ILE A 1141 15.10 21.29 35.65
CA ILE A 1141 16.19 21.51 34.69
C ILE A 1141 16.24 20.38 33.66
N VAL A 1142 16.08 19.12 34.09
CA VAL A 1142 15.98 17.98 33.16
C VAL A 1142 14.85 18.20 32.16
N THR A 1143 13.68 18.67 32.60
CA THR A 1143 12.55 19.01 31.72
C THR A 1143 12.92 20.15 30.78
N LYS A 1144 13.55 21.22 31.28
CA LYS A 1144 13.99 22.37 30.45
C LYS A 1144 14.95 21.95 29.33
N VAL A 1145 15.97 21.15 29.66
CA VAL A 1145 16.94 20.60 28.70
C VAL A 1145 16.24 19.68 27.70
N SER A 1146 15.35 18.81 28.18
CA SER A 1146 14.58 17.88 27.36
C SER A 1146 13.66 18.61 26.37
N ASP A 1147 12.95 19.64 26.81
CA ASP A 1147 12.08 20.47 25.98
C ASP A 1147 12.88 21.19 24.88
N TYR A 1148 14.08 21.67 25.22
CA TYR A 1148 14.96 22.29 24.25
C TYR A 1148 15.47 21.28 23.22
N LEU A 1149 15.91 20.09 23.63
CA LEU A 1149 16.28 19.00 22.71
C LEU A 1149 15.13 18.61 21.79
N ARG A 1150 13.88 18.52 22.31
CA ARG A 1150 12.68 18.29 21.49
C ARG A 1150 12.46 19.40 20.46
N LYS A 1151 12.57 20.67 20.86
CA LYS A 1151 12.46 21.82 19.96
C LYS A 1151 13.53 21.82 18.86
N GLN A 1152 14.72 21.30 19.14
CA GLN A 1152 15.81 21.19 18.16
C GLN A 1152 15.75 19.92 17.30
N HIS A 1153 14.76 19.04 17.51
CA HIS A 1153 14.62 17.75 16.82
C HIS A 1153 15.83 16.83 16.98
N ILE A 1154 16.47 16.83 18.15
CA ILE A 1154 17.60 15.94 18.46
C ILE A 1154 17.07 14.72 19.22
N PRO A 1155 17.23 13.48 18.71
CA PRO A 1155 16.84 12.28 19.45
C PRO A 1155 17.60 12.14 20.77
N PHE A 1156 16.87 12.03 21.88
CA PHE A 1156 17.45 11.87 23.21
C PHE A 1156 16.64 10.91 24.08
N LYS A 1157 17.27 10.44 25.16
CA LYS A 1157 16.65 9.60 26.19
C LYS A 1157 16.95 10.17 27.57
N VAL A 1158 15.95 10.21 28.44
CA VAL A 1158 16.14 10.56 29.86
C VAL A 1158 16.32 9.28 30.66
N ASP A 1159 17.35 9.20 31.50
CA ASP A 1159 17.54 8.12 32.48
C ASP A 1159 17.51 8.67 33.91
N ASN A 1160 16.32 8.67 34.51
CA ASN A 1160 16.07 9.00 35.92
C ASN A 1160 15.91 7.74 36.79
N SER A 1161 16.47 6.61 36.37
CA SER A 1161 16.43 5.40 37.19
C SER A 1161 17.24 5.56 38.47
N SER A 1162 16.91 4.81 39.51
CA SER A 1162 17.63 4.79 40.80
C SER A 1162 19.05 4.21 40.72
N ALA A 1163 19.55 3.91 39.52
CA ALA A 1163 20.89 3.40 39.31
C ALA A 1163 21.94 4.52 39.46
N SER A 1164 23.15 4.15 39.90
CA SER A 1164 24.28 5.09 39.94
C SER A 1164 24.54 5.73 38.56
N ILE A 1165 25.06 6.94 38.55
CA ILE A 1165 25.35 7.67 37.30
C ILE A 1165 26.26 6.85 36.36
N GLY A 1166 27.27 6.17 36.90
CA GLY A 1166 28.14 5.27 36.14
C GLY A 1166 27.37 4.11 35.48
N LYS A 1167 26.39 3.52 36.18
CA LYS A 1167 25.55 2.45 35.62
C LYS A 1167 24.58 2.97 34.55
N ARG A 1168 24.09 4.21 34.69
CA ARG A 1168 23.27 4.88 33.67
C ARG A 1168 24.09 5.20 32.40
N TYR A 1169 25.33 5.65 32.56
CA TYR A 1169 26.27 5.80 31.45
C TYR A 1169 26.58 4.48 30.77
N ALA A 1170 26.98 3.44 31.52
CA ALA A 1170 27.30 2.13 30.96
C ALA A 1170 26.15 1.56 30.12
N ARG A 1171 24.90 1.66 30.58
CA ARG A 1171 23.71 1.22 29.81
C ARG A 1171 23.55 1.93 28.46
N ASN A 1172 23.94 3.20 28.36
CA ASN A 1172 23.79 4.00 27.15
C ASN A 1172 25.02 3.95 26.25
N ASP A 1173 26.21 3.75 26.83
CA ASP A 1173 27.42 3.40 26.08
C ASP A 1173 27.19 2.08 25.31
N GLU A 1174 26.51 1.09 25.92
CA GLU A 1174 26.07 -0.15 25.27
C GLU A 1174 25.01 0.06 24.17
N LEU A 1175 24.25 1.16 24.21
CA LEU A 1175 23.29 1.52 23.16
C LEU A 1175 23.93 2.35 22.05
N GLY A 1176 25.21 2.71 22.21
CA GLY A 1176 25.95 3.56 21.30
C GLY A 1176 25.53 5.03 21.31
N THR A 1177 24.91 5.50 22.39
CA THR A 1177 24.57 6.93 22.56
C THR A 1177 25.86 7.74 22.69
N PRO A 1178 26.17 8.66 21.75
CA PRO A 1178 27.47 9.32 21.67
C PRO A 1178 27.68 10.36 22.76
N PHE A 1179 26.61 11.02 23.22
CA PHE A 1179 26.71 12.14 24.16
C PHE A 1179 25.86 11.94 25.40
N GLY A 1180 26.37 12.33 26.57
CA GLY A 1180 25.62 12.42 27.82
C GLY A 1180 25.56 13.85 28.34
N ILE A 1181 24.40 14.30 28.79
CA ILE A 1181 24.19 15.58 29.47
C ILE A 1181 23.83 15.27 30.93
N THR A 1182 24.74 15.58 31.85
CA THR A 1182 24.49 15.49 33.30
C THR A 1182 23.94 16.80 33.83
N VAL A 1183 22.83 16.71 34.54
CA VAL A 1183 22.25 17.80 35.33
C VAL A 1183 22.57 17.55 36.79
N ASP A 1184 23.32 18.46 37.42
CA ASP A 1184 23.75 18.35 38.82
C ASP A 1184 23.29 19.56 39.66
N PHE A 1185 23.68 19.60 40.93
CA PHE A 1185 23.23 20.65 41.84
C PHE A 1185 23.76 22.04 41.47
N ASP A 1186 24.91 22.13 40.82
CA ASP A 1186 25.41 23.41 40.30
C ASP A 1186 24.55 23.92 39.12
N SER A 1187 23.89 23.01 38.38
CA SER A 1187 22.91 23.40 37.36
C SER A 1187 21.77 24.26 37.93
N LEU A 1188 21.42 24.12 39.22
CA LEU A 1188 20.39 24.93 39.87
C LEU A 1188 20.80 26.40 40.04
N LYS A 1189 22.10 26.69 40.08
CA LYS A 1189 22.64 28.02 40.33
C LYS A 1189 22.84 28.82 39.03
N ASP A 1190 23.34 28.17 37.99
CA ASP A 1190 23.82 28.85 36.78
C ASP A 1190 23.26 28.28 35.46
N GLU A 1191 22.35 27.30 35.53
CA GLU A 1191 21.79 26.57 34.38
C GLU A 1191 22.83 25.88 33.48
N SER A 1192 24.06 25.71 33.97
CA SER A 1192 25.10 24.94 33.28
C SER A 1192 24.86 23.45 33.42
N VAL A 1193 25.24 22.68 32.41
CA VAL A 1193 25.17 21.22 32.42
C VAL A 1193 26.51 20.64 31.96
N THR A 1194 26.74 19.36 32.24
CA THR A 1194 28.00 18.70 31.87
C THR A 1194 27.78 17.80 30.65
N LEU A 1195 28.49 18.05 29.56
CA LEU A 1195 28.54 17.23 28.36
C LEU A 1195 29.64 16.16 28.49
N ARG A 1196 29.29 14.90 28.35
CA ARG A 1196 30.19 13.74 28.34
C ARG A 1196 30.27 13.14 26.94
N ASP A 1197 31.47 12.88 26.47
CA ASP A 1197 31.73 12.03 25.30
C ASP A 1197 31.68 10.54 25.68
N ARG A 1198 31.02 9.72 24.86
CA ARG A 1198 30.97 8.27 25.04
C ARG A 1198 32.37 7.67 25.00
N ASP A 1199 33.14 7.90 23.94
CA ASP A 1199 34.35 7.10 23.69
C ASP A 1199 35.48 7.44 24.66
N SER A 1200 35.81 8.73 24.78
CA SER A 1200 36.89 9.22 25.64
C SER A 1200 36.50 9.38 27.09
N THR A 1201 35.20 9.37 27.41
CA THR A 1201 34.63 9.67 28.74
C THR A 1201 34.92 11.09 29.26
N LYS A 1202 35.55 11.95 28.45
CA LYS A 1202 35.86 13.34 28.79
C LYS A 1202 34.57 14.11 29.06
N GLN A 1203 34.64 15.02 30.03
CA GLN A 1203 33.52 15.83 30.47
C GLN A 1203 33.87 17.31 30.36
N LEU A 1204 32.97 18.07 29.74
CA LEU A 1204 33.07 19.51 29.59
C LEU A 1204 31.81 20.17 30.14
N ARG A 1205 31.93 21.39 30.63
CA ARG A 1205 30.83 22.15 31.23
C ARG A 1205 30.57 23.44 30.47
N GLY A 1206 29.30 23.80 30.39
CA GLY A 1206 28.84 25.06 29.78
C GLY A 1206 27.33 25.20 29.90
N SER A 1207 26.76 26.26 29.31
CA SER A 1207 25.30 26.40 29.31
C SER A 1207 24.66 25.28 28.49
N PHE A 1208 23.45 24.87 28.86
CA PHE A 1208 22.75 23.83 28.08
C PHE A 1208 22.48 24.25 26.62
N HIS A 1209 22.41 25.55 26.32
CA HIS A 1209 22.28 26.06 24.96
C HIS A 1209 23.54 25.81 24.12
N GLU A 1210 24.72 26.11 24.66
CA GLU A 1210 26.00 25.88 23.99
C GLU A 1210 26.27 24.40 23.80
N ILE A 1211 25.98 23.59 24.81
CA ILE A 1211 26.13 22.13 24.74
C ILE A 1211 25.22 21.53 23.67
N ILE A 1212 23.94 21.93 23.61
CA ILE A 1212 23.02 21.40 22.61
C ILE A 1212 23.41 21.86 21.19
N LYS A 1213 23.96 23.07 21.05
CA LYS A 1213 24.55 23.53 19.80
C LYS A 1213 25.73 22.64 19.39
N ALA A 1214 26.68 22.38 20.30
CA ALA A 1214 27.82 21.50 20.04
C ALA A 1214 27.37 20.09 19.61
N VAL A 1215 26.40 19.50 20.32
CA VAL A 1215 25.79 18.21 19.96
C VAL A 1215 25.22 18.22 18.54
N ARG A 1216 24.55 19.30 18.13
CA ARG A 1216 23.98 19.45 16.80
C ARG A 1216 25.06 19.50 15.72
N GLU A 1217 26.11 20.28 15.94
CA GLU A 1217 27.26 20.38 15.04
C GLU A 1217 27.93 19.02 14.83
N MET A 1218 28.16 18.27 15.91
CA MET A 1218 28.76 16.93 15.83
C MET A 1218 27.84 15.90 15.19
N SER A 1219 26.53 15.97 15.46
CA SER A 1219 25.57 14.95 15.00
C SER A 1219 25.18 15.11 13.52
N TYR A 1220 25.15 16.35 13.01
CA TYR A 1220 24.58 16.64 11.68
C TYR A 1220 25.48 17.48 10.76
N HIS A 1221 26.52 18.14 11.29
CA HIS A 1221 27.41 19.02 10.51
C HIS A 1221 28.86 18.53 10.47
N HIS A 1222 29.12 17.28 10.91
CA HIS A 1222 30.42 16.62 10.84
C HIS A 1222 31.55 17.36 11.59
N ALA A 1223 31.22 18.20 12.57
CA ALA A 1223 32.22 18.82 13.42
C ALA A 1223 32.87 17.76 14.33
N SER A 1224 34.19 17.86 14.52
CA SER A 1224 34.89 17.06 15.53
C SER A 1224 34.53 17.51 16.94
N TRP A 1225 34.82 16.66 17.94
CA TRP A 1225 34.65 17.01 19.35
C TRP A 1225 35.38 18.32 19.68
N ASP A 1226 36.67 18.41 19.34
CA ASP A 1226 37.49 19.58 19.66
C ASP A 1226 36.97 20.87 18.99
N GLU A 1227 36.54 20.81 17.73
CA GLU A 1227 35.94 21.96 17.02
C GLU A 1227 34.62 22.40 17.66
N ALA A 1228 33.72 21.45 17.94
CA ALA A 1228 32.39 21.74 18.46
C ALA A 1228 32.41 22.21 19.91
N THR A 1229 33.43 21.84 20.70
CA THR A 1229 33.51 22.13 22.14
C THR A 1229 34.49 23.25 22.51
N THR A 1230 34.98 24.03 21.54
CA THR A 1230 35.97 25.11 21.77
C THR A 1230 35.56 26.12 22.85
N ASN A 1231 34.25 26.35 23.01
CA ASN A 1231 33.70 27.33 23.98
C ASN A 1231 33.31 26.71 25.33
N LEU A 1232 33.59 25.43 25.57
CA LEU A 1232 33.24 24.73 26.81
C LEU A 1232 34.47 24.59 27.71
N SER A 1233 34.27 24.66 29.03
CA SER A 1233 35.36 24.49 30.01
C SER A 1233 35.51 23.04 30.43
N VAL A 1234 36.73 22.64 30.85
CA VAL A 1234 36.97 21.29 31.38
C VAL A 1234 36.27 21.14 32.73
N PHE A 1235 35.60 20.01 32.95
CA PHE A 1235 34.97 19.71 34.23
C PHE A 1235 35.99 19.13 35.22
N GLU A 1236 36.38 19.90 36.24
CA GLU A 1236 37.39 19.50 37.25
C GLU A 1236 36.79 18.89 38.54
N GLY A 1237 35.50 18.51 38.52
CA GLY A 1237 34.78 17.98 39.69
C GLY A 1237 34.14 19.08 40.54
N GLN A 1238 33.20 18.68 41.41
CA GLN A 1238 32.43 19.63 42.21
C GLN A 1238 33.28 20.31 43.28
N SER A 1239 33.18 21.64 43.38
CA SER A 1239 33.57 22.37 44.59
C SER A 1239 32.71 21.84 45.75
N GLN A 1240 33.34 21.25 46.76
CA GLN A 1240 32.68 20.84 48.00
C GLN A 1240 31.91 22.03 48.59
N SER A 1241 30.58 22.03 48.46
CA SER A 1241 29.70 22.87 49.26
C SER A 1241 28.54 22.04 49.80
N GLU A 1242 28.81 21.50 50.98
CA GLU A 1242 27.95 21.29 52.16
C GLU A 1242 26.54 20.66 52.02
N ALA A 1243 26.42 19.56 52.79
CA ALA A 1243 25.28 18.88 53.41
C ALA A 1243 23.88 19.51 53.34
#